data_AF-A0A450Y8Y3-F1
#
_entry.id   AF-A0A450Y8Y3-F1
#
_cell.length_a   1.000
_cell.length_b   1.000
_cell.length_c   1.000
_cell.angle_alpha   90.00
_cell.angle_beta   90.00
_cell.angle_gamma   90.00
#
_symmetry.space_group_name_H-M   'P 1'
#
loop_
_entity.id
_entity.type
_entity.pdbx_description
1 polymer ?
#
loop_
_entity_poly.entity_id
_entity_poly.type
_entity_poly.pdbx_seq_one_letter_code
_entity_poly.pdbx_strand_id
1 'polypeptide(L)'
;MTRNNKPDSTEFEAAGNKGTDASAKIKIAETSPPKTGKGTATRKKTSLKPAVSAIPPKVPGAAKASSPIEAEKRIGKNEKTTARPTTTAAAPRVSLGATAMRPSPVQRETPVGAKETDGTPTSIAVDRKSSRSAIDAMSLIQSPGVDKSGAKGRVRGLGAKKTAHRSAAEVIARTTSRDHPRPSAASKTRTEKKTGRPSRPDAPASAKSPASEMKTKSRLTPKVPIPPEPKGPIAGVELQAPTSSPIVEEQAIAAVLDAEHPDPFSFFGMHEGGAKDALIVRAFYPEASAIEVLDDAGSVVATLRKVHDEGLFAGEISGRTQPFPYRLRVTTHSGKADIDDPYRFPPVLSDKDAQELARGQCFTIYKLLGAHLVEMDGVPGATFAVWAPNASHVSVVGDFNNWDGRRHGMRMRHDCGVWEIFLPGVKVGSLYKYEIKHARGMVPEVKSDPCAFHTELPFGTASIIYGDGAAFRWRDQDWIGNRKTSAGSDKPLSFYEVHLGSWRRKPEEDNRWLNYREMADDLVSYCADMGFTHIALLPVSEHIHDDTVGYLPSSLYAPTNRYGTPDDFRYFVDACHKAGIGVVADWAPNYFSEEEHGLAFFDGAALYEHPNARQGRDPDWNVPLYDLTRSEVANYLISNALYWFDYFHLDGLRIGGLAKMLYLDYGRSEGEWSPNADGGNDNLEALAFIRQLNDLVAKEHPGAMMIAEDSSLRGDLTKPTAEGGLGFAYRWNTSWVYDTLRYLGRHPVYRKYYQFELTNPLAYAFDEKFILPVSYEHVSIGQGAMPNKLPGDYWQRFATLRAWYASMYALPNKKLLFMGTEFAQDREWNSNISLDWHLLENQMHRGTQGLIRDLNKLYVDNPALHESDADPSGFEWIDTADDDSSVISFLRFTKDRARFLVVVTHITPAVRRDYRIGVPQPGRYREVLNTDAEVYGGGNQGSEGGATAEQHWAHGREHSICLTLPPYATVILELDKEENQEEKKPEK
;
A
#
# COMPACT_ATOMS: atom_id res chain seq x y z
N MET A 1 64.83 9.44 -4.99
CA MET A 1 65.77 8.40 -5.49
C MET A 1 64.97 7.34 -6.27
N THR A 2 65.66 6.44 -6.95
CA THR A 2 65.16 5.32 -7.78
C THR A 2 64.42 4.23 -6.99
N ARG A 3 63.67 3.27 -7.58
CA ARG A 3 62.87 3.13 -8.83
C ARG A 3 62.40 1.65 -8.90
N ASN A 4 61.30 1.34 -9.60
CA ASN A 4 60.94 0.00 -10.14
C ASN A 4 60.67 -1.15 -9.09
N ASN A 5 59.98 -2.25 -9.41
CA ASN A 5 59.18 -2.59 -10.60
C ASN A 5 57.96 -3.50 -10.27
N LYS A 6 57.14 -3.77 -11.30
CA LYS A 6 55.85 -4.51 -11.23
C LYS A 6 55.97 -5.93 -11.89
N PRO A 7 54.93 -6.62 -12.41
CA PRO A 7 54.61 -8.01 -12.07
C PRO A 7 54.84 -9.00 -13.24
N ASP A 8 54.30 -10.23 -13.15
CA ASP A 8 53.55 -10.97 -14.21
C ASP A 8 53.35 -12.46 -13.84
N SER A 9 52.50 -13.30 -14.48
CA SER A 9 51.17 -13.13 -15.15
C SER A 9 50.63 -14.54 -15.59
N THR A 10 49.64 -14.58 -16.49
CA THR A 10 49.07 -15.73 -17.26
C THR A 10 48.10 -16.72 -16.59
N GLU A 11 46.96 -16.94 -17.25
CA GLU A 11 46.03 -18.07 -17.07
C GLU A 11 46.49 -19.35 -17.83
N PHE A 12 45.73 -20.46 -17.74
CA PHE A 12 45.03 -21.04 -18.92
C PHE A 12 44.05 -22.19 -18.57
N GLU A 13 43.25 -22.55 -19.60
CA GLU A 13 42.21 -23.58 -19.77
C GLU A 13 42.47 -24.98 -19.12
N ALA A 14 41.51 -25.83 -18.71
CA ALA A 14 40.10 -26.15 -19.05
C ALA A 14 39.89 -27.42 -19.92
N ALA A 15 38.66 -27.98 -19.83
CA ALA A 15 38.10 -29.17 -20.55
C ALA A 15 38.67 -30.58 -20.26
N GLY A 16 37.81 -31.63 -20.18
CA GLY A 16 38.34 -32.99 -19.94
C GLY A 16 37.55 -34.32 -20.01
N ASN A 17 36.22 -34.39 -20.23
CA ASN A 17 35.55 -35.56 -20.87
C ASN A 17 35.43 -36.98 -20.18
N LYS A 18 34.19 -37.35 -19.79
CA LYS A 18 33.46 -38.68 -19.90
C LYS A 18 34.06 -40.03 -19.41
N GLY A 19 33.20 -40.83 -18.76
CA GLY A 19 33.35 -42.30 -18.56
C GLY A 19 32.53 -42.87 -17.37
N THR A 20 31.20 -43.05 -17.50
CA THR A 20 30.51 -44.35 -17.77
C THR A 20 30.48 -45.41 -16.64
N ASP A 21 29.36 -45.42 -15.92
CA ASP A 21 28.47 -46.58 -15.65
C ASP A 21 28.77 -47.66 -14.58
N ALA A 22 27.67 -48.36 -14.25
CA ALA A 22 27.52 -49.67 -13.57
C ALA A 22 27.80 -49.79 -12.04
N SER A 23 26.76 -50.27 -11.34
CA SER A 23 26.72 -50.57 -9.90
C SER A 23 27.03 -52.03 -9.54
N ALA A 24 27.57 -52.29 -8.33
CA ALA A 24 27.32 -53.55 -7.59
C ALA A 24 27.71 -53.46 -6.09
N LYS A 25 26.99 -54.20 -5.24
CA LYS A 25 27.12 -54.23 -3.76
C LYS A 25 28.14 -55.28 -3.26
N ILE A 26 28.77 -55.05 -2.10
CA ILE A 26 29.31 -56.14 -1.24
C ILE A 26 28.82 -56.01 0.22
N LYS A 27 28.47 -57.19 0.74
CA LYS A 27 27.98 -57.66 2.06
C LYS A 27 28.64 -57.02 3.31
N ILE A 28 27.89 -56.65 4.37
CA ILE A 28 27.18 -57.45 5.42
C ILE A 28 28.09 -58.06 6.49
N ALA A 29 27.83 -57.70 7.76
CA ALA A 29 27.96 -58.55 8.96
C ALA A 29 27.00 -58.03 10.07
N GLU A 30 26.34 -58.93 10.80
CA GLU A 30 25.42 -58.63 11.91
C GLU A 30 25.88 -59.32 13.21
N THR A 31 25.34 -58.94 14.37
CA THR A 31 24.92 -59.91 15.43
C THR A 31 24.01 -59.25 16.47
N SER A 32 22.94 -59.95 16.90
CA SER A 32 21.87 -59.39 17.75
C SER A 32 21.37 -60.33 18.89
N PRO A 33 20.11 -60.85 18.96
CA PRO A 33 19.24 -60.68 20.15
C PRO A 33 18.62 -62.04 20.63
N PRO A 34 17.40 -62.17 21.24
CA PRO A 34 16.51 -61.24 21.97
C PRO A 34 16.05 -61.78 23.36
N LYS A 35 15.17 -61.04 24.09
CA LYS A 35 13.98 -61.53 24.87
C LYS A 35 13.36 -60.43 25.78
N THR A 36 12.04 -60.28 26.02
CA THR A 36 10.74 -60.74 25.44
C THR A 36 9.61 -59.90 26.12
N GLY A 37 8.33 -59.84 25.71
CA GLY A 37 7.55 -60.46 24.63
C GLY A 37 6.04 -60.65 25.00
N LYS A 38 5.16 -60.88 24.01
CA LYS A 38 3.66 -61.02 24.07
C LYS A 38 2.87 -59.68 24.13
N GLY A 39 1.70 -59.52 23.48
CA GLY A 39 1.06 -60.36 22.45
C GLY A 39 -0.40 -60.00 22.03
N THR A 40 -0.70 -60.14 20.73
CA THR A 40 -1.99 -60.52 20.06
C THR A 40 -3.32 -59.70 20.13
N ALA A 41 -3.78 -59.25 18.94
CA ALA A 41 -5.17 -59.24 18.39
C ALA A 41 -6.28 -58.36 19.07
N THR A 42 -7.44 -58.01 18.48
CA THR A 42 -8.17 -58.44 17.25
C THR A 42 -9.04 -57.30 16.63
N ARG A 43 -9.85 -57.56 15.57
CA ARG A 43 -10.52 -56.57 14.68
C ARG A 43 -12.07 -56.75 14.59
N LYS A 44 -12.88 -55.68 14.78
CA LYS A 44 -14.30 -55.44 14.33
C LYS A 44 -14.74 -54.02 14.80
N LYS A 45 -15.37 -53.12 14.03
CA LYS A 45 -16.68 -53.09 13.30
C LYS A 45 -17.95 -53.08 14.18
N THR A 46 -18.60 -51.91 14.34
CA THR A 46 -20.02 -51.56 13.98
C THR A 46 -20.36 -50.08 14.31
N SER A 47 -21.59 -49.59 14.05
CA SER A 47 -21.97 -48.16 13.98
C SER A 47 -23.41 -47.85 14.46
N LEU A 48 -23.77 -46.53 14.52
CA LEU A 48 -25.11 -45.88 14.59
C LEU A 48 -25.77 -45.53 15.97
N LYS A 49 -25.87 -44.21 16.28
CA LYS A 49 -27.05 -43.30 16.44
C LYS A 49 -28.43 -43.82 16.97
N PRO A 50 -29.39 -42.96 17.42
CA PRO A 50 -29.36 -41.56 17.99
C PRO A 50 -30.41 -41.25 19.13
N ALA A 51 -30.61 -39.95 19.48
CA ALA A 51 -31.85 -39.29 20.01
C ALA A 51 -32.31 -39.53 21.49
N VAL A 52 -33.26 -38.76 22.09
CA VAL A 52 -33.44 -37.27 22.27
C VAL A 52 -34.51 -36.99 23.38
N SER A 53 -34.61 -35.78 23.99
CA SER A 53 -35.68 -35.38 24.95
C SER A 53 -35.80 -33.84 25.18
N ALA A 54 -36.87 -33.31 25.83
CA ALA A 54 -37.13 -31.85 26.01
C ALA A 54 -38.15 -31.44 27.13
N ILE A 55 -37.99 -30.21 27.69
CA ILE A 55 -38.93 -29.06 27.96
C ILE A 55 -40.41 -29.36 28.40
N PRO A 56 -41.15 -28.61 29.31
CA PRO A 56 -40.91 -27.37 30.12
C PRO A 56 -41.17 -27.61 31.67
N PRO A 57 -42.08 -26.99 32.50
CA PRO A 57 -42.68 -25.62 32.63
C PRO A 57 -42.90 -24.98 34.07
N LYS A 58 -43.12 -23.65 34.09
CA LYS A 58 -43.99 -22.80 35.00
C LYS A 58 -43.54 -22.33 36.42
N VAL A 59 -44.05 -21.13 36.79
CA VAL A 59 -43.69 -20.20 37.90
C VAL A 59 -44.92 -19.28 38.18
N PRO A 60 -45.38 -18.99 39.44
CA PRO A 60 -45.09 -17.68 40.12
C PRO A 60 -45.25 -17.61 41.68
N GLY A 61 -44.91 -16.46 42.31
CA GLY A 61 -45.29 -16.08 43.69
C GLY A 61 -44.57 -14.82 44.23
N ALA A 62 -45.22 -13.96 45.06
CA ALA A 62 -44.63 -12.72 45.63
C ALA A 62 -45.45 -12.07 46.79
N ALA A 63 -44.81 -11.37 47.76
CA ALA A 63 -45.35 -10.20 48.53
C ALA A 63 -44.40 -9.62 49.64
N LYS A 64 -44.38 -8.27 49.78
CA LYS A 64 -44.40 -7.36 51.00
C LYS A 64 -43.62 -7.73 52.30
N ALA A 65 -43.05 -6.82 53.11
CA ALA A 65 -42.79 -5.35 53.11
C ALA A 65 -41.60 -5.06 54.10
N SER A 66 -41.39 -3.99 54.91
CA SER A 66 -42.11 -2.73 55.31
C SER A 66 -41.15 -1.74 56.06
N SER A 67 -41.62 -0.51 56.37
CA SER A 67 -40.95 0.57 57.15
C SER A 67 -41.71 0.84 58.50
N PRO A 68 -41.56 1.94 59.29
CA PRO A 68 -40.68 3.15 59.23
C PRO A 68 -40.11 3.63 60.60
N ILE A 69 -39.45 4.82 60.64
CA ILE A 69 -39.75 5.95 61.56
C ILE A 69 -39.02 7.27 61.13
N GLU A 70 -39.63 8.38 61.53
CA GLU A 70 -39.44 9.85 61.39
C GLU A 70 -38.03 10.49 61.56
N ALA A 71 -37.78 11.81 61.32
CA ALA A 71 -38.39 12.83 60.43
C ALA A 71 -37.61 14.19 60.40
N GLU A 72 -37.52 14.80 59.22
CA GLU A 72 -37.73 16.23 58.85
C GLU A 72 -37.15 17.48 59.58
N LYS A 73 -36.69 18.46 58.73
CA LYS A 73 -36.82 19.95 58.84
C LYS A 73 -35.93 20.69 59.89
N ARG A 74 -35.59 22.00 59.79
CA ARG A 74 -35.88 23.08 58.78
C ARG A 74 -34.87 24.26 58.79
N ILE A 75 -34.55 24.75 57.59
CA ILE A 75 -34.34 26.16 57.13
C ILE A 75 -34.07 27.31 58.15
N GLY A 76 -32.99 28.05 57.92
CA GLY A 76 -32.87 29.52 58.12
C GLY A 76 -31.45 30.00 58.49
N LYS A 77 -31.00 31.25 58.30
CA LYS A 77 -31.24 32.38 57.35
C LYS A 77 -30.35 33.56 57.82
N ASN A 78 -29.73 34.30 56.89
CA ASN A 78 -29.28 35.71 56.97
C ASN A 78 -28.13 36.22 57.91
N GLU A 79 -27.14 36.85 57.25
CA GLU A 79 -26.63 38.24 57.43
C GLU A 79 -25.50 38.66 58.42
N LYS A 80 -24.39 39.10 57.80
CA LYS A 80 -23.68 40.42 57.91
C LYS A 80 -22.76 40.77 59.11
N THR A 81 -21.64 41.43 58.73
CA THR A 81 -20.80 42.38 59.51
C THR A 81 -20.07 41.79 60.73
N THR A 82 -18.86 42.21 61.14
CA THR A 82 -17.94 43.33 60.82
C THR A 82 -16.48 42.87 61.16
N ALA A 83 -15.34 43.50 60.86
CA ALA A 83 -14.97 44.80 60.27
C ALA A 83 -13.58 44.72 59.56
N ARG A 84 -12.77 45.80 59.64
CA ARG A 84 -11.33 45.92 59.32
C ARG A 84 -10.70 46.82 60.41
N PRO A 85 -9.37 46.84 60.62
CA PRO A 85 -8.60 48.01 60.16
C PRO A 85 -7.14 47.66 59.71
N THR A 86 -6.60 48.18 58.60
CA THR A 86 -5.60 49.30 58.47
C THR A 86 -4.13 48.91 58.76
N THR A 87 -3.07 49.35 58.04
CA THR A 87 -2.93 50.29 56.88
C THR A 87 -1.49 50.28 56.29
N THR A 88 -1.35 50.76 55.03
CA THR A 88 -0.16 51.50 54.46
C THR A 88 1.21 50.78 54.33
N ALA A 89 2.15 51.12 53.44
CA ALA A 89 2.26 52.01 52.25
C ALA A 89 3.67 51.77 51.61
N ALA A 90 4.06 52.18 50.39
CA ALA A 90 3.38 52.60 49.15
C ALA A 90 4.40 52.53 47.97
N ALA A 91 3.95 52.72 46.72
CA ALA A 91 4.82 52.91 45.54
C ALA A 91 5.22 54.41 45.35
N PRO A 92 6.00 54.77 44.30
CA PRO A 92 5.34 55.15 43.03
C PRO A 92 6.13 54.79 41.75
N ARG A 93 5.82 55.47 40.63
CA ARG A 93 6.13 55.12 39.22
C ARG A 93 6.89 56.25 38.48
N VAL A 94 7.65 55.85 37.45
CA VAL A 94 7.86 56.53 36.14
C VAL A 94 8.48 57.93 36.09
N SER A 95 9.45 58.09 35.18
CA SER A 95 9.64 59.33 34.41
C SER A 95 10.13 59.02 32.99
N LEU A 96 9.99 60.00 32.09
CA LEU A 96 10.46 59.99 30.69
C LEU A 96 11.25 61.29 30.46
N GLY A 97 12.33 61.24 29.71
CA GLY A 97 13.12 62.42 29.35
C GLY A 97 14.25 62.10 28.37
N ALA A 98 14.51 62.98 27.41
CA ALA A 98 15.49 62.76 26.36
C ALA A 98 16.22 64.07 25.98
N THR A 99 17.55 64.00 25.89
CA THR A 99 18.39 64.98 25.20
C THR A 99 19.67 64.29 24.69
N ALA A 100 20.33 64.87 23.70
CA ALA A 100 21.48 64.26 23.01
C ALA A 100 22.82 64.90 23.41
N MET A 101 23.94 64.23 23.11
CA MET A 101 25.08 64.81 22.36
C MET A 101 26.17 63.78 21.98
N ARG A 102 26.88 64.06 20.88
CA ARG A 102 28.20 63.54 20.48
C ARG A 102 29.28 64.59 20.88
N PRO A 103 30.62 64.34 20.86
CA PRO A 103 31.35 63.41 19.97
C PRO A 103 32.54 62.61 20.58
N SER A 104 33.27 61.94 19.68
CA SER A 104 34.58 61.23 19.82
C SER A 104 35.78 62.23 19.92
N PRO A 105 37.10 61.90 19.71
CA PRO A 105 37.78 60.67 19.26
C PRO A 105 39.16 60.35 19.96
N VAL A 106 40.13 59.74 19.24
CA VAL A 106 41.60 59.59 19.48
C VAL A 106 42.07 58.30 20.18
N GLN A 107 43.10 57.54 19.75
CA GLN A 107 43.83 57.38 18.44
C GLN A 107 44.60 56.03 18.40
N ARG A 108 44.88 55.52 17.17
CA ARG A 108 46.10 54.88 16.58
C ARG A 108 47.15 54.11 17.47
N GLU A 109 47.98 53.16 16.98
CA GLU A 109 48.69 53.03 15.68
C GLU A 109 48.79 51.61 15.06
N THR A 110 49.29 51.55 13.82
CA THR A 110 49.61 50.40 12.93
C THR A 110 51.06 50.63 12.38
N PRO A 111 51.62 50.07 11.25
CA PRO A 111 51.23 49.09 10.21
C PRO A 111 52.06 47.77 10.34
N VAL A 112 52.36 46.88 9.38
CA VAL A 112 52.38 46.78 7.89
C VAL A 112 52.08 45.29 7.51
N GLY A 113 51.50 44.91 6.36
CA GLY A 113 50.99 45.67 5.21
C GLY A 113 51.49 45.15 3.84
N ALA A 114 50.94 45.70 2.74
CA ALA A 114 51.24 45.44 1.31
C ALA A 114 50.70 44.11 0.71
N LYS A 115 50.13 44.08 -0.51
CA LYS A 115 50.10 45.09 -1.60
C LYS A 115 48.86 44.96 -2.53
N GLU A 116 48.35 46.10 -3.04
CA GLU A 116 47.61 46.34 -4.32
C GLU A 116 46.38 45.48 -4.71
N THR A 117 45.13 45.98 -4.61
CA THR A 117 44.31 46.82 -5.55
C THR A 117 43.72 46.10 -6.77
N ASP A 118 42.42 46.02 -7.12
CA ASP A 118 41.11 46.66 -6.75
C ASP A 118 40.47 47.47 -7.92
N GLY A 119 39.13 47.45 -8.04
CA GLY A 119 38.36 48.03 -9.15
C GLY A 119 36.86 47.66 -9.20
N THR A 120 36.05 48.24 -8.31
CA THR A 120 34.56 48.22 -8.30
C THR A 120 34.00 49.63 -8.64
N PRO A 121 32.67 49.97 -8.63
CA PRO A 121 31.43 49.26 -8.25
C PRO A 121 30.36 49.30 -9.41
N THR A 122 29.00 49.35 -9.32
CA THR A 122 28.03 49.69 -8.24
C THR A 122 26.59 49.19 -8.52
N SER A 123 25.90 48.73 -7.46
CA SER A 123 24.47 48.93 -7.09
C SER A 123 23.29 48.84 -8.09
N ILE A 124 22.21 48.11 -7.71
CA ILE A 124 20.89 48.64 -7.26
C ILE A 124 19.92 47.47 -6.96
N ALA A 125 18.92 47.71 -6.09
CA ALA A 125 17.98 46.72 -5.56
C ALA A 125 16.94 46.16 -6.56
N VAL A 126 16.34 45.01 -6.21
CA VAL A 126 15.10 44.49 -6.81
C VAL A 126 14.03 44.35 -5.72
N ASP A 127 12.84 44.88 -5.96
CA ASP A 127 11.69 44.86 -5.05
C ASP A 127 10.79 43.63 -5.30
N ARG A 128 10.06 43.17 -4.28
CA ARG A 128 9.28 41.92 -4.31
C ARG A 128 7.92 42.11 -5.01
N LYS A 129 7.62 41.27 -6.00
CA LYS A 129 6.24 40.94 -6.41
C LYS A 129 6.12 39.50 -6.90
N SER A 130 4.97 38.89 -6.60
CA SER A 130 4.71 37.46 -6.77
C SER A 130 4.10 37.11 -8.14
N SER A 131 4.59 36.04 -8.75
CA SER A 131 3.85 35.21 -9.72
C SER A 131 3.19 34.01 -9.01
N ARG A 132 2.23 33.35 -9.68
CA ARG A 132 1.51 32.16 -9.19
C ARG A 132 1.42 31.11 -10.31
N SER A 133 1.23 29.86 -9.89
CA SER A 133 0.79 28.69 -10.68
C SER A 133 1.58 28.37 -11.94
N ALA A 134 2.34 27.28 -11.90
CA ALA A 134 2.81 26.56 -13.07
C ALA A 134 1.97 25.29 -13.25
N ILE A 135 1.15 25.24 -14.30
CA ILE A 135 0.71 24.01 -14.99
C ILE A 135 0.58 24.42 -16.46
N ASP A 136 1.58 24.10 -17.28
CA ASP A 136 1.47 23.51 -18.62
C ASP A 136 2.89 23.35 -19.20
N ALA A 137 3.31 22.14 -19.60
CA ALA A 137 4.73 21.89 -19.90
C ALA A 137 5.03 20.66 -20.80
N MET A 138 4.26 20.39 -21.85
CA MET A 138 4.74 19.57 -22.98
C MET A 138 4.19 20.04 -24.34
N SER A 139 4.97 20.81 -25.11
CA SER A 139 4.89 20.79 -26.58
C SER A 139 6.21 21.19 -27.25
N LEU A 140 6.53 20.44 -28.30
CA LEU A 140 7.83 20.31 -28.96
C LEU A 140 8.38 21.58 -29.64
N ILE A 141 9.70 21.75 -29.49
CA ILE A 141 10.70 22.08 -30.54
C ILE A 141 10.16 22.75 -31.84
N GLN A 142 10.42 24.06 -31.99
CA GLN A 142 11.01 24.65 -33.21
C GLN A 142 11.45 26.11 -32.98
N SER A 143 12.25 26.68 -33.89
CA SER A 143 12.79 28.04 -33.80
C SER A 143 12.93 28.65 -35.22
N PRO A 144 13.10 29.98 -35.38
CA PRO A 144 12.27 31.05 -34.80
C PRO A 144 11.68 31.98 -35.89
N GLY A 145 10.47 32.52 -35.69
CA GLY A 145 9.68 33.24 -36.71
C GLY A 145 9.26 34.68 -36.35
N VAL A 146 10.06 35.63 -36.85
CA VAL A 146 9.93 37.10 -36.99
C VAL A 146 8.53 37.78 -36.98
N ASP A 147 8.50 38.98 -36.36
CA ASP A 147 7.62 40.17 -36.55
C ASP A 147 6.29 40.45 -35.78
N LYS A 148 6.43 41.39 -34.83
CA LYS A 148 5.76 42.72 -34.71
C LYS A 148 4.22 42.87 -34.74
N SER A 149 3.78 43.69 -33.78
CA SER A 149 2.53 44.47 -33.71
C SER A 149 1.22 43.68 -33.42
N GLY A 150 0.22 44.24 -32.72
CA GLY A 150 0.22 45.50 -31.94
C GLY A 150 -1.10 46.28 -32.02
N ALA A 151 -2.00 46.10 -31.04
CA ALA A 151 -3.20 46.93 -30.88
C ALA A 151 -3.67 47.01 -29.41
N LYS A 152 -4.44 48.05 -29.07
CA LYS A 152 -5.04 48.26 -27.75
C LYS A 152 -6.51 47.83 -27.75
N GLY A 153 -6.92 47.00 -26.79
CA GLY A 153 -8.33 46.63 -26.54
C GLY A 153 -8.69 46.80 -25.07
N ARG A 154 -9.83 47.43 -24.76
CA ARG A 154 -10.20 47.87 -23.39
C ARG A 154 -11.61 47.43 -23.05
N VAL A 155 -11.76 46.44 -22.15
CA VAL A 155 -13.07 45.96 -21.67
C VAL A 155 -13.11 45.94 -20.14
N ARG A 156 -14.32 46.12 -19.57
CA ARG A 156 -14.59 46.15 -18.12
C ARG A 156 -14.60 44.74 -17.53
N GLY A 157 -14.26 44.62 -16.25
CA GLY A 157 -14.35 43.36 -15.50
C GLY A 157 -15.74 43.06 -14.93
N LEU A 158 -15.94 41.81 -14.53
CA LEU A 158 -16.99 41.31 -13.65
C LEU A 158 -16.34 40.58 -12.45
N GLY A 159 -17.00 40.60 -11.29
CA GLY A 159 -16.37 40.21 -10.02
C GLY A 159 -16.26 38.70 -9.82
N ALA A 160 -15.04 38.20 -9.60
CA ALA A 160 -14.81 36.81 -9.19
C ALA A 160 -15.12 36.62 -7.69
N LYS A 161 -16.04 35.71 -7.36
CA LYS A 161 -16.16 35.17 -6.01
C LYS A 161 -14.95 34.27 -5.73
N LYS A 162 -14.23 34.52 -4.63
CA LYS A 162 -13.23 33.58 -4.12
C LYS A 162 -13.94 32.48 -3.32
N THR A 163 -13.95 31.26 -3.84
CA THR A 163 -13.98 30.07 -2.99
C THR A 163 -12.61 29.95 -2.31
N ALA A 164 -12.61 29.62 -1.03
CA ALA A 164 -11.41 29.31 -0.27
C ALA A 164 -11.52 27.85 0.18
N HIS A 165 -10.45 27.07 -0.04
CA HIS A 165 -10.36 25.73 0.52
C HIS A 165 -10.35 25.84 2.05
N ARG A 166 -11.11 24.98 2.72
CA ARG A 166 -11.14 24.88 4.19
C ARG A 166 -10.16 23.80 4.63
N SER A 167 -9.49 24.04 5.75
CA SER A 167 -8.74 23.00 6.47
C SER A 167 -9.72 22.12 7.26
N ALA A 168 -9.42 20.82 7.36
CA ALA A 168 -10.21 19.85 8.14
C ALA A 168 -10.45 20.29 9.60
N ALA A 169 -9.53 21.07 10.19
CA ALA A 169 -9.67 21.64 11.53
C ALA A 169 -10.92 22.54 11.72
N GLU A 170 -11.44 23.17 10.65
CA GLU A 170 -12.65 24.00 10.73
C GLU A 170 -13.96 23.15 10.80
N VAL A 171 -13.90 21.86 10.44
CA VAL A 171 -15.05 20.94 10.45
C VAL A 171 -15.31 20.41 11.86
N ILE A 172 -14.24 20.00 12.56
CA ILE A 172 -14.31 19.39 13.91
C ILE A 172 -14.93 20.35 14.94
N ALA A 173 -14.70 21.66 14.80
CA ALA A 173 -15.16 22.68 15.75
C ALA A 173 -16.69 22.95 15.77
N ARG A 174 -17.52 22.16 15.07
CA ARG A 174 -18.98 22.39 14.95
C ARG A 174 -19.89 21.28 15.47
N THR A 175 -19.38 20.10 15.79
CA THR A 175 -20.19 18.99 16.32
C THR A 175 -20.46 19.10 17.83
N THR A 176 -19.59 19.79 18.59
CA THR A 176 -19.66 19.90 20.05
C THR A 176 -20.63 20.96 20.58
N SER A 177 -21.83 21.09 19.99
CA SER A 177 -22.90 21.91 20.58
C SER A 177 -24.31 21.55 20.09
N ARG A 178 -24.92 20.52 20.69
CA ARG A 178 -26.38 20.43 20.92
C ARG A 178 -26.74 19.25 21.83
N ASP A 179 -26.98 19.54 23.10
CA ASP A 179 -27.97 18.78 23.86
C ASP A 179 -28.57 19.62 24.99
N HIS A 180 -29.90 19.70 25.07
CA HIS A 180 -30.74 20.09 26.23
C HIS A 180 -32.23 20.20 25.79
N PRO A 181 -33.11 19.24 26.17
CA PRO A 181 -34.53 19.25 25.78
C PRO A 181 -35.47 19.79 26.88
N ARG A 182 -36.57 20.48 26.50
CA ARG A 182 -37.86 20.59 27.24
C ARG A 182 -38.97 21.29 26.40
N PRO A 183 -40.28 21.17 26.74
CA PRO A 183 -41.29 20.84 25.72
C PRO A 183 -42.61 21.66 25.74
N SER A 184 -43.48 21.37 24.75
CA SER A 184 -44.93 21.68 24.69
C SER A 184 -45.31 23.18 24.60
N ALA A 185 -46.47 23.60 24.06
CA ALA A 185 -47.75 22.90 23.89
C ALA A 185 -48.55 23.35 22.63
N ALA A 186 -49.74 22.77 22.45
CA ALA A 186 -50.54 22.81 21.23
C ALA A 186 -51.42 24.06 21.02
N SER A 187 -51.81 24.33 19.76
CA SER A 187 -53.24 24.50 19.44
C SER A 187 -53.62 24.17 17.98
N LYS A 188 -54.74 23.44 17.88
CA LYS A 188 -55.61 23.10 16.75
C LYS A 188 -56.02 24.35 15.93
N THR A 189 -56.44 24.25 14.66
CA THR A 189 -57.81 23.81 14.27
C THR A 189 -58.06 23.53 12.77
N ARG A 190 -59.03 22.64 12.50
CA ARG A 190 -59.96 22.56 11.32
C ARG A 190 -59.34 22.28 9.92
N THR A 191 -59.61 21.11 9.29
CA THR A 191 -60.76 20.73 8.41
C THR A 191 -60.85 21.58 7.11
N GLU A 192 -61.09 21.03 5.90
CA GLU A 192 -62.07 19.96 5.60
C GLU A 192 -61.90 19.19 4.25
N LYS A 193 -62.43 17.94 4.21
CA LYS A 193 -62.86 17.00 3.14
C LYS A 193 -62.63 17.23 1.62
N LYS A 194 -62.30 16.11 0.91
CA LYS A 194 -62.84 15.50 -0.35
C LYS A 194 -62.98 16.37 -1.63
N THR A 195 -62.74 15.89 -2.87
CA THR A 195 -62.75 14.52 -3.48
C THR A 195 -61.38 14.20 -4.18
N GLY A 196 -61.17 13.42 -5.28
CA GLY A 196 -62.05 12.70 -6.23
C GLY A 196 -61.33 11.87 -7.33
N ARG A 197 -62.07 11.47 -8.39
CA ARG A 197 -61.71 10.72 -9.64
C ARG A 197 -62.81 11.01 -10.72
N PRO A 198 -62.72 10.69 -12.04
CA PRO A 198 -62.10 9.48 -12.66
C PRO A 198 -61.44 9.60 -14.09
N SER A 199 -60.98 8.45 -14.64
CA SER A 199 -60.86 7.94 -16.06
C SER A 199 -60.55 8.87 -17.27
N ARG A 200 -59.68 8.53 -18.26
CA ARG A 200 -59.64 7.40 -19.27
C ARG A 200 -60.83 7.37 -20.28
N PRO A 201 -60.70 6.88 -21.55
CA PRO A 201 -59.50 6.60 -22.40
C PRO A 201 -59.68 6.96 -23.93
N ASP A 202 -58.87 6.34 -24.82
CA ASP A 202 -59.06 6.05 -26.27
C ASP A 202 -58.71 7.08 -27.40
N ALA A 203 -58.65 6.56 -28.65
CA ALA A 203 -58.12 7.16 -29.92
C ALA A 203 -59.22 7.08 -31.05
N PRO A 204 -59.00 7.19 -32.40
CA PRO A 204 -57.82 7.51 -33.24
C PRO A 204 -58.05 8.44 -34.48
N ALA A 205 -56.99 8.68 -35.28
CA ALA A 205 -56.88 8.91 -36.75
C ALA A 205 -57.89 9.74 -37.60
N SER A 206 -57.37 10.64 -38.46
CA SER A 206 -57.86 10.94 -39.84
C SER A 206 -56.80 11.73 -40.68
N ALA A 207 -57.02 11.97 -42.00
CA ALA A 207 -55.99 12.45 -42.95
C ALA A 207 -56.55 13.22 -44.20
N LYS A 208 -55.63 13.62 -45.12
CA LYS A 208 -55.73 14.38 -46.42
C LYS A 208 -55.23 15.85 -46.32
N SER A 209 -54.34 16.45 -47.13
CA SER A 209 -53.79 16.27 -48.53
C SER A 209 -54.57 17.02 -49.63
N PRO A 210 -53.90 17.82 -50.51
CA PRO A 210 -53.31 17.32 -51.80
C PRO A 210 -51.94 17.99 -52.23
N ALA A 211 -50.98 17.28 -52.88
CA ALA A 211 -50.65 17.17 -54.34
C ALA A 211 -49.76 18.31 -54.95
N SER A 212 -48.81 18.15 -55.91
CA SER A 212 -48.28 16.99 -56.71
C SER A 212 -46.94 17.28 -57.49
N GLU A 213 -46.08 16.24 -57.70
CA GLU A 213 -45.02 16.03 -58.76
C GLU A 213 -43.80 17.02 -58.88
N MET A 214 -42.59 16.75 -59.46
CA MET A 214 -42.04 15.74 -60.42
C MET A 214 -40.49 15.46 -60.28
N LYS A 215 -40.05 14.22 -60.63
CA LYS A 215 -38.81 13.76 -61.38
C LYS A 215 -37.35 14.22 -61.01
N THR A 216 -36.35 13.70 -61.76
CA THR A 216 -34.92 13.50 -61.35
C THR A 216 -33.83 13.97 -62.36
N LYS A 217 -32.54 13.97 -61.90
CA LYS A 217 -31.25 14.28 -62.60
C LYS A 217 -30.90 15.80 -62.68
N SER A 218 -29.64 16.26 -62.82
CA SER A 218 -28.38 15.61 -63.27
C SER A 218 -27.09 16.17 -62.63
N ARG A 219 -25.95 15.52 -62.95
CA ARG A 219 -24.54 15.72 -62.55
C ARG A 219 -23.79 16.72 -63.46
N LEU A 220 -22.64 17.25 -63.04
CA LEU A 220 -21.57 17.73 -63.95
C LEU A 220 -20.16 17.62 -63.32
N THR A 221 -19.12 17.45 -64.16
CA THR A 221 -17.70 17.25 -63.78
C THR A 221 -16.74 17.80 -64.86
N PRO A 222 -15.45 18.02 -64.53
CA PRO A 222 -14.37 18.18 -65.53
C PRO A 222 -14.00 16.89 -66.29
N LYS A 223 -12.94 16.94 -67.12
CA LYS A 223 -12.58 16.11 -68.29
C LYS A 223 -11.03 16.13 -68.48
N VAL A 224 -10.27 15.35 -69.29
CA VAL A 224 -10.32 14.19 -70.24
C VAL A 224 -8.83 13.94 -70.65
N PRO A 225 -8.30 12.76 -71.13
CA PRO A 225 -8.94 11.64 -71.85
C PRO A 225 -8.57 10.22 -71.33
N ILE A 226 -8.83 9.19 -72.15
CA ILE A 226 -8.26 7.82 -72.13
C ILE A 226 -7.97 7.42 -73.62
N PRO A 227 -6.88 6.70 -73.96
CA PRO A 227 -6.63 6.18 -75.32
C PRO A 227 -7.42 4.87 -75.63
N PRO A 228 -7.67 4.51 -76.90
CA PRO A 228 -8.70 3.52 -77.28
C PRO A 228 -8.24 2.05 -77.31
N GLU A 229 -9.19 1.14 -77.05
CA GLU A 229 -9.06 -0.31 -77.25
C GLU A 229 -9.27 -0.74 -78.72
N PRO A 230 -8.62 -1.82 -79.18
CA PRO A 230 -9.05 -2.60 -80.35
C PRO A 230 -10.11 -3.65 -79.95
N LYS A 231 -11.14 -3.84 -80.78
CA LYS A 231 -12.21 -4.84 -80.57
C LYS A 231 -11.91 -6.15 -81.30
N GLY A 232 -12.15 -7.30 -80.66
CA GLY A 232 -12.20 -8.61 -81.31
C GLY A 232 -12.47 -9.76 -80.31
N PRO A 233 -13.49 -10.62 -80.52
CA PRO A 233 -13.83 -11.68 -79.57
C PRO A 233 -13.13 -13.01 -79.88
N ILE A 234 -12.61 -13.68 -78.84
CA ILE A 234 -12.28 -15.11 -78.84
C ILE A 234 -12.86 -15.73 -77.56
N ALA A 235 -13.32 -16.97 -77.64
CA ALA A 235 -14.11 -17.63 -76.60
C ALA A 235 -13.26 -18.41 -75.57
N GLY A 236 -13.91 -18.78 -74.46
CA GLY A 236 -13.65 -20.07 -73.82
C GLY A 236 -12.52 -20.14 -72.78
N VAL A 237 -12.72 -19.50 -71.63
CA VAL A 237 -12.20 -20.03 -70.36
C VAL A 237 -13.34 -20.01 -69.35
N GLU A 238 -13.73 -21.16 -68.83
CA GLU A 238 -14.57 -21.23 -67.63
C GLU A 238 -13.70 -20.83 -66.43
N LEU A 239 -13.94 -19.64 -65.88
CA LEU A 239 -13.54 -19.35 -64.51
C LEU A 239 -14.37 -20.25 -63.60
N GLN A 240 -13.76 -21.33 -63.11
CA GLN A 240 -14.36 -22.15 -62.06
C GLN A 240 -14.70 -21.23 -60.89
N ALA A 241 -15.97 -21.25 -60.47
CA ALA A 241 -16.36 -20.63 -59.21
C ALA A 241 -15.52 -21.25 -58.06
N PRO A 242 -15.16 -20.47 -57.03
CA PRO A 242 -14.44 -21.00 -55.88
C PRO A 242 -15.24 -22.16 -55.29
N THR A 243 -14.65 -23.35 -55.29
CA THR A 243 -15.32 -24.56 -54.81
C THR A 243 -15.44 -24.47 -53.30
N SER A 244 -16.66 -24.23 -52.82
CA SER A 244 -17.02 -24.30 -51.41
C SER A 244 -16.56 -25.65 -50.86
N SER A 245 -15.50 -25.63 -50.06
CA SER A 245 -14.88 -26.87 -49.59
C SER A 245 -15.77 -27.47 -48.49
N PRO A 246 -16.26 -28.72 -48.62
CA PRO A 246 -17.23 -29.32 -47.71
C PRO A 246 -16.60 -29.74 -46.35
N ILE A 247 -15.56 -29.03 -45.93
CA ILE A 247 -14.66 -29.33 -44.81
C ILE A 247 -14.85 -28.30 -43.68
N VAL A 248 -15.29 -27.07 -44.01
CA VAL A 248 -15.50 -25.95 -43.08
C VAL A 248 -16.64 -25.07 -43.60
N GLU A 249 -17.53 -24.60 -42.72
CA GLU A 249 -18.61 -23.68 -43.08
C GLU A 249 -18.11 -22.23 -43.22
N GLU A 250 -18.59 -21.51 -44.24
CA GLU A 250 -18.15 -20.14 -44.59
C GLU A 250 -18.33 -19.13 -43.45
N GLN A 251 -19.40 -19.26 -42.66
CA GLN A 251 -19.65 -18.39 -41.50
C GLN A 251 -18.65 -18.62 -40.35
N ALA A 252 -18.17 -19.86 -40.17
CA ALA A 252 -17.16 -20.19 -39.19
C ALA A 252 -15.76 -19.75 -39.65
N ILE A 253 -15.48 -19.80 -40.97
CA ILE A 253 -14.25 -19.22 -41.55
C ILE A 253 -14.18 -17.72 -41.22
N ALA A 254 -15.23 -16.94 -41.52
CA ALA A 254 -15.25 -15.51 -41.22
C ALA A 254 -15.06 -15.24 -39.72
N ALA A 255 -15.84 -15.91 -38.86
CA ALA A 255 -15.71 -15.74 -37.40
C ALA A 255 -14.33 -16.10 -36.84
N VAL A 256 -13.57 -17.00 -37.49
CA VAL A 256 -12.18 -17.29 -37.13
C VAL A 256 -11.22 -16.20 -37.63
N LEU A 257 -11.35 -15.78 -38.89
CA LEU A 257 -10.49 -14.75 -39.49
C LEU A 257 -10.64 -13.37 -38.83
N ASP A 258 -11.83 -13.07 -38.29
CA ASP A 258 -12.09 -11.82 -37.58
C ASP A 258 -11.71 -11.87 -36.09
N ALA A 259 -11.29 -13.02 -35.52
CA ALA A 259 -11.22 -13.28 -34.07
C ALA A 259 -12.57 -13.03 -33.35
N GLU A 260 -13.60 -13.79 -33.73
CA GLU A 260 -14.97 -13.72 -33.21
C GLU A 260 -15.61 -15.10 -32.94
N HIS A 261 -14.85 -16.19 -33.04
CA HIS A 261 -15.41 -17.52 -32.81
C HIS A 261 -15.76 -17.69 -31.32
N PRO A 262 -17.03 -17.95 -30.93
CA PRO A 262 -17.47 -17.86 -29.54
C PRO A 262 -16.95 -19.02 -28.67
N ASP A 263 -16.64 -20.15 -29.29
CA ASP A 263 -15.90 -21.27 -28.68
C ASP A 263 -14.82 -21.72 -29.68
N PRO A 264 -13.57 -21.21 -29.58
CA PRO A 264 -12.47 -21.59 -30.47
C PRO A 264 -12.15 -23.09 -30.44
N PHE A 265 -12.34 -23.77 -29.30
CA PHE A 265 -12.07 -25.19 -29.12
C PHE A 265 -13.10 -26.08 -29.80
N SER A 266 -14.35 -25.62 -29.99
CA SER A 266 -15.33 -26.32 -30.84
C SER A 266 -14.97 -26.37 -32.33
N PHE A 267 -13.98 -25.57 -32.76
CA PHE A 267 -13.59 -25.45 -34.17
C PHE A 267 -12.16 -25.93 -34.44
N PHE A 268 -11.19 -25.44 -33.66
CA PHE A 268 -9.78 -25.76 -33.81
C PHE A 268 -9.40 -27.08 -33.13
N GLY A 269 -8.22 -27.60 -33.46
CA GLY A 269 -7.74 -28.87 -32.94
C GLY A 269 -8.39 -30.05 -33.65
N MET A 270 -8.57 -31.17 -32.93
CA MET A 270 -9.01 -32.46 -33.48
C MET A 270 -10.47 -32.79 -33.12
N HIS A 271 -11.29 -33.04 -34.14
CA HIS A 271 -12.74 -33.27 -34.04
C HIS A 271 -13.18 -34.52 -34.81
N GLU A 272 -14.43 -34.95 -34.64
CA GLU A 272 -15.06 -35.95 -35.51
C GLU A 272 -15.19 -35.41 -36.95
N GLY A 273 -14.86 -36.23 -37.95
CA GLY A 273 -14.87 -35.86 -39.36
C GLY A 273 -16.25 -35.89 -40.00
N GLY A 274 -16.36 -35.35 -41.23
CA GLY A 274 -17.58 -35.44 -42.04
C GLY A 274 -17.72 -36.81 -42.72
N ALA A 275 -16.58 -37.45 -43.02
CA ALA A 275 -16.53 -38.85 -43.45
C ALA A 275 -16.72 -39.82 -42.26
N LYS A 276 -17.48 -40.89 -42.48
CA LYS A 276 -17.63 -41.96 -41.49
C LYS A 276 -16.27 -42.61 -41.22
N ASP A 277 -15.97 -42.82 -39.94
CA ASP A 277 -14.73 -43.41 -39.45
C ASP A 277 -13.45 -42.57 -39.77
N ALA A 278 -13.59 -41.23 -39.69
CA ALA A 278 -12.49 -40.27 -39.80
C ALA A 278 -12.55 -39.20 -38.68
N LEU A 279 -11.39 -38.59 -38.40
CA LEU A 279 -11.24 -37.37 -37.60
C LEU A 279 -10.87 -36.20 -38.52
N ILE A 280 -11.10 -34.96 -38.11
CA ILE A 280 -10.65 -33.75 -38.80
C ILE A 280 -9.77 -32.91 -37.87
N VAL A 281 -8.67 -32.38 -38.38
CA VAL A 281 -7.83 -31.39 -37.68
C VAL A 281 -7.96 -30.04 -38.38
N ARG A 282 -8.15 -28.95 -37.60
CA ARG A 282 -8.21 -27.57 -38.10
C ARG A 282 -7.23 -26.68 -37.32
N ALA A 283 -6.48 -25.84 -38.03
CA ALA A 283 -5.40 -25.02 -37.46
C ALA A 283 -5.28 -23.66 -38.18
N PHE A 284 -4.87 -22.60 -37.46
CA PHE A 284 -4.67 -21.26 -38.02
C PHE A 284 -3.23 -20.75 -37.81
N TYR A 285 -2.48 -20.63 -38.90
CA TYR A 285 -1.08 -20.19 -38.93
C TYR A 285 -0.85 -19.32 -40.19
N PRO A 286 -0.95 -17.98 -40.09
CA PRO A 286 -0.80 -17.06 -41.24
C PRO A 286 0.50 -17.23 -42.02
N GLU A 287 1.62 -17.46 -41.34
CA GLU A 287 2.95 -17.62 -41.91
C GLU A 287 3.20 -18.99 -42.58
N ALA A 288 2.25 -19.93 -42.50
CA ALA A 288 2.43 -21.28 -42.99
C ALA A 288 2.14 -21.41 -44.51
N SER A 289 3.04 -22.11 -45.20
CA SER A 289 2.82 -22.59 -46.57
C SER A 289 2.21 -24.00 -46.62
N ALA A 290 2.46 -24.82 -45.59
CA ALA A 290 1.90 -26.16 -45.43
C ALA A 290 1.92 -26.59 -43.96
N ILE A 291 0.96 -27.44 -43.57
CA ILE A 291 0.92 -28.09 -42.24
C ILE A 291 0.70 -29.59 -42.42
N GLU A 292 1.52 -30.40 -41.77
CA GLU A 292 1.41 -31.87 -41.72
C GLU A 292 1.07 -32.29 -40.28
N VAL A 293 0.13 -33.22 -40.08
CA VAL A 293 -0.19 -33.77 -38.76
C VAL A 293 0.72 -34.96 -38.49
N LEU A 294 1.46 -34.91 -37.38
CA LEU A 294 2.30 -35.98 -36.86
C LEU A 294 1.59 -36.70 -35.71
N ASP A 295 1.64 -38.04 -35.67
CA ASP A 295 1.33 -38.76 -34.44
C ASP A 295 2.52 -38.83 -33.47
N ASP A 296 2.30 -39.43 -32.30
CA ASP A 296 3.29 -39.61 -31.23
C ASP A 296 4.61 -40.26 -31.71
N ALA A 297 4.55 -41.16 -32.70
CA ALA A 297 5.72 -41.77 -33.32
C ALA A 297 6.45 -40.84 -34.33
N GLY A 298 6.00 -39.59 -34.48
CA GLY A 298 6.53 -38.61 -35.44
C GLY A 298 6.16 -38.88 -36.89
N SER A 299 5.22 -39.79 -37.15
CA SER A 299 4.81 -40.19 -38.51
C SER A 299 3.74 -39.25 -39.04
N VAL A 300 3.85 -38.82 -40.31
CA VAL A 300 2.82 -37.98 -40.96
C VAL A 300 1.56 -38.82 -41.20
N VAL A 301 0.46 -38.46 -40.52
CA VAL A 301 -0.84 -39.14 -40.62
C VAL A 301 -1.86 -38.40 -41.47
N ALA A 302 -1.67 -37.09 -41.71
CA ALA A 302 -2.41 -36.30 -42.68
C ALA A 302 -1.62 -35.06 -43.11
N THR A 303 -2.00 -34.46 -44.24
CA THR A 303 -1.57 -33.12 -44.66
C THR A 303 -2.78 -32.22 -44.70
N LEU A 304 -2.73 -31.07 -44.02
CA LEU A 304 -3.85 -30.13 -43.99
C LEU A 304 -3.85 -29.30 -45.28
N ARG A 305 -5.00 -29.20 -45.94
CA ARG A 305 -5.21 -28.29 -47.08
C ARG A 305 -5.39 -26.87 -46.54
N LYS A 306 -4.78 -25.89 -47.20
CA LYS A 306 -5.09 -24.47 -46.97
C LYS A 306 -6.52 -24.19 -47.44
N VAL A 307 -7.40 -23.80 -46.51
CA VAL A 307 -8.83 -23.52 -46.74
C VAL A 307 -9.05 -22.03 -47.00
N HIS A 308 -8.26 -21.16 -46.37
CA HIS A 308 -8.26 -19.72 -46.64
C HIS A 308 -6.83 -19.17 -46.72
N ASP A 309 -6.59 -18.21 -47.62
CA ASP A 309 -5.25 -17.71 -47.93
C ASP A 309 -4.57 -16.97 -46.76
N GLU A 310 -5.34 -16.49 -45.78
CA GLU A 310 -4.83 -15.93 -44.52
C GLU A 310 -4.29 -16.96 -43.52
N GLY A 311 -4.23 -18.25 -43.87
CA GLY A 311 -3.57 -19.26 -43.05
C GLY A 311 -4.50 -20.20 -42.27
N LEU A 312 -5.76 -20.32 -42.66
CA LEU A 312 -6.63 -21.38 -42.15
C LEU A 312 -6.36 -22.69 -42.90
N PHE A 313 -6.08 -23.76 -42.17
CA PHE A 313 -5.82 -25.11 -42.69
C PHE A 313 -6.77 -26.14 -42.07
N ALA A 314 -7.20 -27.12 -42.87
CA ALA A 314 -7.97 -28.26 -42.40
C ALA A 314 -7.70 -29.54 -43.22
N GLY A 315 -7.89 -30.71 -42.60
CA GLY A 315 -7.73 -32.00 -43.27
C GLY A 315 -8.24 -33.18 -42.44
N GLU A 316 -8.76 -34.20 -43.12
CA GLU A 316 -9.26 -35.42 -42.47
C GLU A 316 -8.16 -36.49 -42.30
N ILE A 317 -8.26 -37.24 -41.21
CA ILE A 317 -7.43 -38.40 -40.87
C ILE A 317 -8.32 -39.65 -40.99
N SER A 318 -8.30 -40.28 -42.16
CA SER A 318 -9.13 -41.45 -42.44
C SER A 318 -8.71 -42.68 -41.62
N GLY A 319 -9.68 -43.44 -41.11
CA GLY A 319 -9.42 -44.71 -40.41
C GLY A 319 -8.97 -44.56 -38.96
N ARG A 320 -9.05 -43.37 -38.37
CA ARG A 320 -9.00 -43.14 -36.92
C ARG A 320 -10.34 -42.57 -36.44
N THR A 321 -10.83 -43.07 -35.31
CA THR A 321 -12.13 -42.72 -34.71
C THR A 321 -12.04 -42.24 -33.26
N GLN A 322 -10.84 -42.19 -32.70
CA GLN A 322 -10.58 -41.81 -31.32
C GLN A 322 -9.44 -40.77 -31.32
N PRO A 323 -9.58 -39.64 -30.60
CA PRO A 323 -8.51 -38.67 -30.44
C PRO A 323 -7.23 -39.29 -29.88
N PHE A 324 -6.08 -38.75 -30.27
CA PHE A 324 -4.76 -39.23 -29.89
C PHE A 324 -3.76 -38.07 -29.81
N PRO A 325 -2.68 -38.15 -29.01
CA PRO A 325 -1.65 -37.11 -28.97
C PRO A 325 -1.00 -36.90 -30.33
N TYR A 326 -0.94 -35.64 -30.78
CA TYR A 326 -0.43 -35.26 -32.09
C TYR A 326 0.32 -33.93 -32.04
N ARG A 327 1.15 -33.70 -33.06
CA ARG A 327 1.87 -32.44 -33.27
C ARG A 327 1.66 -31.94 -34.70
N LEU A 328 1.76 -30.64 -34.90
CA LEU A 328 1.73 -30.00 -36.21
C LEU A 328 3.16 -29.74 -36.69
N ARG A 329 3.51 -30.29 -37.86
CA ARG A 329 4.72 -29.90 -38.59
C ARG A 329 4.37 -28.73 -39.50
N VAL A 330 4.60 -27.53 -39.01
CA VAL A 330 4.35 -26.27 -39.72
C VAL A 330 5.55 -25.96 -40.62
N THR A 331 5.29 -25.70 -41.90
CA THR A 331 6.28 -25.25 -42.87
C THR A 331 6.06 -23.77 -43.16
N THR A 332 7.07 -22.94 -42.90
CA THR A 332 7.06 -21.49 -43.12
C THR A 332 8.20 -21.10 -44.08
N HIS A 333 8.34 -19.80 -44.36
CA HIS A 333 9.52 -19.28 -45.09
C HIS A 333 10.85 -19.42 -44.32
N SER A 334 10.83 -19.72 -43.01
CA SER A 334 12.04 -19.88 -42.18
C SER A 334 12.44 -21.34 -41.96
N GLY A 335 11.57 -22.31 -42.26
CA GLY A 335 11.89 -23.74 -42.21
C GLY A 335 10.68 -24.63 -41.93
N LYS A 336 10.95 -25.84 -41.41
CA LYS A 336 9.93 -26.69 -40.78
C LYS A 336 10.14 -26.71 -39.26
N ALA A 337 9.05 -26.61 -38.51
CA ALA A 337 9.04 -26.78 -37.06
C ALA A 337 7.92 -27.75 -36.65
N ASP A 338 8.23 -28.66 -35.72
CA ASP A 338 7.25 -29.58 -35.12
C ASP A 338 6.80 -28.99 -33.79
N ILE A 339 5.53 -28.62 -33.69
CA ILE A 339 4.93 -27.95 -32.52
C ILE A 339 3.69 -28.69 -32.02
N ASP A 340 3.37 -28.57 -30.74
CA ASP A 340 2.08 -29.02 -30.21
C ASP A 340 0.96 -28.03 -30.56
N ASP A 341 -0.23 -28.55 -30.83
CA ASP A 341 -1.42 -27.74 -31.13
C ASP A 341 -2.08 -27.27 -29.81
N PRO A 342 -2.20 -25.95 -29.53
CA PRO A 342 -2.85 -25.46 -28.32
C PRO A 342 -4.27 -26.01 -28.09
N TYR A 343 -4.99 -26.29 -29.19
CA TYR A 343 -6.39 -26.72 -29.14
C TYR A 343 -6.55 -28.24 -28.94
N ARG A 344 -5.45 -29.01 -28.81
CA ARG A 344 -5.52 -30.43 -28.40
C ARG A 344 -5.69 -30.63 -26.89
N PHE A 345 -5.46 -29.59 -26.09
CA PHE A 345 -5.32 -29.71 -24.64
C PHE A 345 -6.67 -29.57 -23.89
N PRO A 346 -6.83 -30.30 -22.76
CA PRO A 346 -8.06 -30.30 -21.96
C PRO A 346 -8.35 -28.96 -21.27
N PRO A 347 -9.49 -28.84 -20.53
CA PRO A 347 -9.72 -27.77 -19.57
C PRO A 347 -8.54 -27.53 -18.63
N VAL A 348 -8.21 -26.25 -18.41
CA VAL A 348 -7.11 -25.80 -17.54
C VAL A 348 -7.56 -25.84 -16.08
N LEU A 349 -8.70 -25.21 -15.78
CA LEU A 349 -9.28 -25.22 -14.45
C LEU A 349 -10.00 -26.55 -14.21
N SER A 350 -9.80 -27.18 -13.06
CA SER A 350 -10.63 -28.35 -12.73
C SER A 350 -12.07 -27.92 -12.43
N ASP A 351 -13.02 -28.84 -12.57
CA ASP A 351 -14.43 -28.58 -12.25
C ASP A 351 -14.65 -28.17 -10.78
N LYS A 352 -13.71 -28.51 -9.88
CA LYS A 352 -13.71 -28.04 -8.49
C LYS A 352 -13.34 -26.55 -8.43
N ASP A 353 -12.29 -26.15 -9.14
CA ASP A 353 -11.74 -24.80 -9.04
C ASP A 353 -12.67 -23.79 -9.72
N ALA A 354 -13.25 -24.15 -10.87
CA ALA A 354 -14.32 -23.39 -11.50
C ALA A 354 -15.55 -23.25 -10.58
N GLN A 355 -15.93 -24.31 -9.83
CA GLN A 355 -17.00 -24.23 -8.83
C GLN A 355 -16.66 -23.36 -7.60
N GLU A 356 -15.39 -23.27 -7.19
CA GLU A 356 -14.96 -22.43 -6.06
C GLU A 356 -14.86 -20.95 -6.46
N LEU A 357 -14.45 -20.67 -7.70
CA LEU A 357 -14.56 -19.35 -8.34
C LEU A 357 -16.03 -18.92 -8.47
N ALA A 358 -16.90 -19.77 -9.05
CA ALA A 358 -18.32 -19.50 -9.27
C ALA A 358 -19.13 -19.27 -7.97
N ARG A 359 -18.65 -19.77 -6.83
CA ARG A 359 -19.27 -19.54 -5.51
C ARG A 359 -18.83 -18.23 -4.84
N GLY A 360 -17.85 -17.52 -5.40
CA GLY A 360 -17.20 -16.41 -4.72
C GLY A 360 -16.46 -16.87 -3.45
N GLN A 361 -15.83 -18.05 -3.45
CA GLN A 361 -15.18 -18.63 -2.26
C GLN A 361 -13.72 -19.03 -2.46
N CYS A 362 -13.12 -18.72 -3.62
CA CYS A 362 -11.68 -18.89 -3.83
C CYS A 362 -10.90 -17.66 -3.34
N PHE A 363 -10.07 -17.84 -2.31
CA PHE A 363 -9.16 -16.79 -1.81
C PHE A 363 -7.71 -16.95 -2.31
N THR A 364 -7.45 -17.93 -3.17
CA THR A 364 -6.15 -18.14 -3.82
C THR A 364 -6.31 -18.08 -5.34
N ILE A 365 -7.03 -17.07 -5.84
CA ILE A 365 -7.26 -16.89 -7.27
C ILE A 365 -5.96 -16.73 -8.05
N TYR A 366 -4.90 -16.20 -7.43
CA TYR A 366 -3.57 -16.11 -8.04
C TYR A 366 -2.94 -17.48 -8.33
N LYS A 367 -3.44 -18.59 -7.77
CA LYS A 367 -3.00 -19.96 -8.10
C LYS A 367 -3.76 -20.56 -9.30
N LEU A 368 -4.72 -19.83 -9.87
CA LEU A 368 -5.69 -20.30 -10.88
C LEU A 368 -5.80 -19.35 -12.07
N LEU A 369 -5.79 -18.05 -11.81
CA LEU A 369 -5.81 -16.96 -12.79
C LEU A 369 -4.40 -16.39 -12.96
N GLY A 370 -4.18 -15.67 -14.06
CA GLY A 370 -2.86 -15.23 -14.48
C GLY A 370 -2.23 -16.19 -15.50
N ALA A 371 -0.94 -15.99 -15.78
CA ALA A 371 -0.12 -16.93 -16.54
C ALA A 371 0.73 -17.83 -15.61
N HIS A 372 0.58 -19.14 -15.73
CA HIS A 372 1.28 -20.15 -14.90
C HIS A 372 2.08 -21.12 -15.75
N LEU A 373 3.37 -21.30 -15.41
CA LEU A 373 4.25 -22.25 -16.09
C LEU A 373 4.02 -23.67 -15.56
N VAL A 374 3.58 -24.57 -16.44
CA VAL A 374 3.20 -25.94 -16.09
C VAL A 374 3.61 -26.95 -17.16
N GLU A 375 3.53 -28.23 -16.83
CA GLU A 375 3.63 -29.34 -17.77
C GLU A 375 2.25 -30.01 -17.91
N MET A 376 1.74 -30.12 -19.13
CA MET A 376 0.45 -30.74 -19.45
C MET A 376 0.65 -31.82 -20.53
N ASP A 377 0.15 -33.04 -20.30
CA ASP A 377 0.44 -34.23 -21.13
C ASP A 377 1.93 -34.45 -21.45
N GLY A 378 2.83 -34.11 -20.52
CA GLY A 378 4.29 -34.21 -20.73
C GLY A 378 4.89 -33.09 -21.57
N VAL A 379 4.11 -32.06 -21.92
CA VAL A 379 4.56 -30.89 -22.70
C VAL A 379 4.67 -29.67 -21.78
N PRO A 380 5.84 -29.02 -21.66
CA PRO A 380 5.98 -27.79 -20.90
C PRO A 380 5.42 -26.59 -21.67
N GLY A 381 4.81 -25.65 -20.96
CA GLY A 381 4.26 -24.42 -21.52
C GLY A 381 3.71 -23.50 -20.44
N ALA A 382 2.77 -22.63 -20.81
CA ALA A 382 2.05 -21.78 -19.87
C ALA A 382 0.53 -21.95 -20.01
N THR A 383 -0.18 -22.12 -18.90
CA THR A 383 -1.62 -21.88 -18.83
C THR A 383 -1.89 -20.40 -18.64
N PHE A 384 -2.96 -19.90 -19.25
CA PHE A 384 -3.46 -18.53 -19.07
C PHE A 384 -4.93 -18.62 -18.68
N ALA A 385 -5.33 -17.87 -17.66
CA ALA A 385 -6.73 -17.80 -17.25
C ALA A 385 -7.10 -16.39 -16.75
N VAL A 386 -8.16 -15.81 -17.33
CA VAL A 386 -8.58 -14.42 -17.06
C VAL A 386 -10.09 -14.31 -16.89
N TRP A 387 -10.53 -13.53 -15.92
CA TRP A 387 -11.94 -13.31 -15.63
C TRP A 387 -12.50 -12.16 -16.48
N ALA A 388 -13.40 -12.49 -17.41
CA ALA A 388 -14.01 -11.54 -18.36
C ALA A 388 -15.41 -12.04 -18.76
N PRO A 389 -16.37 -12.13 -17.82
CA PRO A 389 -17.68 -12.76 -18.01
C PRO A 389 -18.59 -12.12 -19.08
N ASN A 390 -18.40 -10.83 -19.40
CA ASN A 390 -19.20 -10.11 -20.39
C ASN A 390 -18.55 -10.10 -21.79
N ALA A 391 -17.28 -10.49 -21.91
CA ALA A 391 -16.59 -10.51 -23.20
C ALA A 391 -17.23 -11.49 -24.18
N SER A 392 -17.23 -11.14 -25.46
CA SER A 392 -17.70 -11.97 -26.57
C SER A 392 -16.61 -12.87 -27.18
N HIS A 393 -15.35 -12.48 -27.02
CA HIS A 393 -14.16 -13.24 -27.40
C HIS A 393 -12.97 -12.73 -26.58
N VAL A 394 -12.06 -13.63 -26.19
CA VAL A 394 -10.77 -13.30 -25.55
C VAL A 394 -9.68 -14.18 -26.16
N SER A 395 -8.52 -13.57 -26.45
CA SER A 395 -7.33 -14.26 -26.97
C SER A 395 -6.08 -13.88 -26.18
N VAL A 396 -5.11 -14.77 -26.12
CA VAL A 396 -3.77 -14.44 -25.59
C VAL A 396 -2.89 -13.94 -26.73
N VAL A 397 -2.30 -12.75 -26.58
CA VAL A 397 -1.39 -12.13 -27.54
C VAL A 397 -0.04 -11.88 -26.91
N GLY A 398 1.05 -12.10 -27.65
CA GLY A 398 2.41 -11.99 -27.12
C GLY A 398 3.50 -12.23 -28.16
N ASP A 399 4.75 -12.28 -27.70
CA ASP A 399 5.91 -12.52 -28.57
C ASP A 399 5.82 -13.84 -29.36
N PHE A 400 5.41 -14.92 -28.69
CA PHE A 400 5.24 -16.27 -29.22
C PHE A 400 4.18 -16.40 -30.34
N ASN A 401 3.32 -15.39 -30.56
CA ASN A 401 2.35 -15.38 -31.66
C ASN A 401 2.37 -14.12 -32.53
N ASN A 402 3.43 -13.30 -32.43
CA ASN A 402 3.56 -12.01 -33.10
C ASN A 402 2.41 -11.03 -32.80
N TRP A 403 1.80 -11.14 -31.62
CA TRP A 403 0.63 -10.37 -31.18
C TRP A 403 -0.63 -10.53 -32.05
N ASP A 404 -0.80 -11.65 -32.76
CA ASP A 404 -2.01 -11.95 -33.57
C ASP A 404 -3.06 -12.72 -32.77
N GLY A 405 -4.09 -12.02 -32.28
CA GLY A 405 -5.18 -12.57 -31.46
C GLY A 405 -6.01 -13.66 -32.14
N ARG A 406 -5.98 -13.77 -33.48
CA ARG A 406 -6.70 -14.82 -34.23
C ARG A 406 -6.12 -16.22 -34.01
N ARG A 407 -4.91 -16.32 -33.47
CA ARG A 407 -4.17 -17.58 -33.30
C ARG A 407 -4.55 -18.35 -32.03
N HIS A 408 -4.73 -17.64 -30.91
CA HIS A 408 -4.83 -18.24 -29.57
C HIS A 408 -6.07 -17.73 -28.82
N GLY A 409 -7.25 -17.94 -29.43
CA GLY A 409 -8.54 -17.68 -28.80
C GLY A 409 -8.81 -18.65 -27.65
N MET A 410 -9.23 -18.11 -26.52
CA MET A 410 -9.41 -18.84 -25.27
C MET A 410 -10.79 -19.52 -25.20
N ARG A 411 -10.94 -20.50 -24.31
CA ARG A 411 -12.21 -21.19 -24.01
C ARG A 411 -12.93 -20.52 -22.86
N MET A 412 -14.20 -20.14 -23.04
CA MET A 412 -15.01 -19.59 -21.95
C MET A 412 -15.55 -20.68 -21.01
N ARG A 413 -15.28 -20.53 -19.71
CA ARG A 413 -15.86 -21.31 -18.61
C ARG A 413 -17.14 -20.64 -18.15
N HIS A 414 -18.25 -20.95 -18.83
CA HIS A 414 -19.57 -20.36 -18.54
C HIS A 414 -20.07 -20.59 -17.10
N ASP A 415 -19.51 -21.56 -16.39
CA ASP A 415 -19.76 -21.83 -14.97
C ASP A 415 -19.17 -20.77 -14.03
N CYS A 416 -18.06 -20.11 -14.40
CA CYS A 416 -17.38 -19.11 -13.55
C CYS A 416 -17.00 -17.78 -14.23
N GLY A 417 -17.25 -17.62 -15.53
CA GLY A 417 -16.95 -16.38 -16.28
C GLY A 417 -15.46 -16.18 -16.61
N VAL A 418 -14.67 -17.24 -16.56
CA VAL A 418 -13.22 -17.21 -16.83
C VAL A 418 -12.93 -17.74 -18.23
N TRP A 419 -12.03 -17.08 -18.95
CA TRP A 419 -11.47 -17.57 -20.21
C TRP A 419 -10.14 -18.27 -19.94
N GLU A 420 -9.92 -19.46 -20.51
CA GLU A 420 -8.70 -20.26 -20.29
C GLU A 420 -8.09 -20.84 -21.59
N ILE A 421 -6.76 -21.00 -21.61
CA ILE A 421 -6.01 -21.77 -22.62
C ILE A 421 -4.68 -22.29 -22.05
N PHE A 422 -4.15 -23.39 -22.59
CA PHE A 422 -2.75 -23.79 -22.42
C PHE A 422 -1.98 -23.57 -23.73
N LEU A 423 -0.85 -22.87 -23.66
CA LEU A 423 0.05 -22.65 -24.81
C LEU A 423 1.36 -23.42 -24.59
N PRO A 424 1.63 -24.47 -25.39
CA PRO A 424 2.86 -25.26 -25.28
C PRO A 424 4.10 -24.46 -25.72
N GLY A 425 5.26 -24.76 -25.13
CA GLY A 425 6.55 -24.19 -25.52
C GLY A 425 6.83 -22.75 -25.07
N VAL A 426 5.84 -22.07 -24.49
CA VAL A 426 5.95 -20.74 -23.85
C VAL A 426 6.80 -20.81 -22.57
N LYS A 427 7.49 -19.71 -22.21
CA LYS A 427 8.60 -19.71 -21.21
C LYS A 427 8.57 -18.50 -20.28
N VAL A 428 9.34 -18.60 -19.18
CA VAL A 428 9.74 -17.45 -18.36
C VAL A 428 10.30 -16.34 -19.26
N GLY A 429 9.85 -15.11 -19.04
CA GLY A 429 10.33 -13.93 -19.76
C GLY A 429 9.57 -13.59 -21.04
N SER A 430 8.66 -14.44 -21.53
CA SER A 430 7.79 -14.08 -22.65
C SER A 430 6.83 -12.95 -22.28
N LEU A 431 6.65 -12.01 -23.20
CA LEU A 431 5.72 -10.89 -23.11
C LEU A 431 4.33 -11.33 -23.58
N TYR A 432 3.29 -10.94 -22.83
CA TYR A 432 1.90 -11.22 -23.18
C TYR A 432 0.90 -10.16 -22.69
N LYS A 433 -0.30 -10.21 -23.26
CA LYS A 433 -1.53 -9.50 -22.87
C LYS A 433 -2.76 -10.33 -23.26
N TYR A 434 -3.94 -9.90 -22.83
CA TYR A 434 -5.22 -10.39 -23.35
C TYR A 434 -5.80 -9.41 -24.38
N GLU A 435 -6.09 -9.92 -25.57
CA GLU A 435 -6.92 -9.23 -26.56
C GLU A 435 -8.39 -9.57 -26.26
N ILE A 436 -9.22 -8.56 -25.99
CA ILE A 436 -10.59 -8.70 -25.48
C ILE A 436 -11.57 -7.98 -26.39
N LYS A 437 -12.64 -8.67 -26.80
CA LYS A 437 -13.78 -8.07 -27.52
C LYS A 437 -15.04 -8.04 -26.66
N HIS A 438 -15.46 -6.83 -26.30
CA HIS A 438 -16.70 -6.58 -25.56
C HIS A 438 -17.95 -7.10 -26.28
N ALA A 439 -18.02 -6.90 -27.60
CA ALA A 439 -19.12 -7.38 -28.43
C ALA A 439 -18.65 -7.71 -29.85
N ARG A 440 -19.43 -8.55 -30.54
CA ARG A 440 -19.18 -8.91 -31.94
C ARG A 440 -19.24 -7.68 -32.85
N GLY A 441 -18.30 -7.56 -33.78
CA GLY A 441 -18.12 -6.41 -34.67
C GLY A 441 -17.39 -5.22 -34.04
N MET A 442 -16.95 -5.31 -32.78
CA MET A 442 -16.13 -4.28 -32.14
C MET A 442 -14.64 -4.52 -32.40
N VAL A 443 -13.88 -3.42 -32.42
CA VAL A 443 -12.42 -3.45 -32.34
C VAL A 443 -12.03 -4.07 -30.98
N PRO A 444 -11.05 -4.99 -30.93
CA PRO A 444 -10.56 -5.51 -29.65
C PRO A 444 -9.74 -4.47 -28.89
N GLU A 445 -9.86 -4.46 -27.57
CA GLU A 445 -8.93 -3.77 -26.66
C GLU A 445 -7.85 -4.77 -26.18
N VAL A 446 -6.68 -4.28 -25.78
CA VAL A 446 -5.56 -5.15 -25.38
C VAL A 446 -5.10 -4.85 -23.94
N LYS A 447 -5.64 -5.62 -22.99
CA LYS A 447 -5.46 -5.46 -21.54
C LYS A 447 -4.25 -6.25 -21.02
N SER A 448 -3.56 -5.70 -20.02
CA SER A 448 -2.58 -6.41 -19.20
C SER A 448 -3.28 -7.44 -18.31
N ASP A 449 -2.54 -8.43 -17.81
CA ASP A 449 -3.10 -9.45 -16.91
C ASP A 449 -3.40 -8.88 -15.51
N PRO A 450 -4.65 -8.94 -15.01
CA PRO A 450 -4.99 -8.52 -13.64
C PRO A 450 -4.17 -9.22 -12.54
N CYS A 451 -3.72 -10.44 -12.80
CA CYS A 451 -2.93 -11.29 -11.93
C CYS A 451 -1.46 -11.42 -12.39
N ALA A 452 -0.94 -10.47 -13.18
CA ALA A 452 0.46 -10.46 -13.62
C ALA A 452 1.44 -10.54 -12.45
N PHE A 453 2.32 -11.55 -12.43
CA PHE A 453 3.39 -11.68 -11.43
C PHE A 453 4.63 -10.84 -11.76
N HIS A 454 4.75 -10.40 -13.02
CA HIS A 454 5.81 -9.52 -13.49
C HIS A 454 5.32 -8.72 -14.71
N THR A 455 6.01 -7.62 -14.98
CA THR A 455 5.56 -6.52 -15.84
C THR A 455 6.75 -5.95 -16.60
N GLU A 456 6.52 -5.37 -17.78
CA GLU A 456 7.55 -4.50 -18.37
C GLU A 456 7.90 -3.33 -17.45
N LEU A 457 9.07 -2.72 -17.66
CA LEU A 457 9.39 -1.41 -17.07
C LEU A 457 8.34 -0.36 -17.51
N PRO A 458 8.14 0.73 -16.73
CA PRO A 458 7.23 1.82 -17.10
C PRO A 458 7.39 2.32 -18.54
N PHE A 459 6.29 2.78 -19.14
CA PHE A 459 6.06 2.97 -20.58
C PHE A 459 5.90 1.67 -21.39
N GLY A 460 6.47 0.55 -20.93
CA GLY A 460 5.96 -0.78 -21.25
C GLY A 460 4.60 -1.02 -20.59
N THR A 461 3.85 -1.99 -21.10
CA THR A 461 2.48 -2.33 -20.64
C THR A 461 2.15 -3.81 -20.75
N ALA A 462 3.02 -4.65 -21.32
CA ALA A 462 2.82 -6.09 -21.33
C ALA A 462 3.10 -6.70 -19.95
N SER A 463 2.39 -7.79 -19.67
CA SER A 463 2.70 -8.69 -18.57
C SER A 463 3.85 -9.61 -19.00
N ILE A 464 4.71 -10.00 -18.06
CA ILE A 464 5.82 -10.94 -18.29
C ILE A 464 5.48 -12.25 -17.61
N ILE A 465 5.62 -13.36 -18.34
CA ILE A 465 5.42 -14.70 -17.78
C ILE A 465 6.54 -15.00 -16.78
N TYR A 466 6.17 -15.23 -15.53
CA TYR A 466 7.10 -15.48 -14.44
C TYR A 466 6.59 -16.64 -13.58
N GLY A 467 7.49 -17.28 -12.81
CA GLY A 467 7.09 -18.34 -11.90
C GLY A 467 6.43 -17.82 -10.61
N ASP A 468 5.78 -18.72 -9.88
CA ASP A 468 5.35 -18.52 -8.49
C ASP A 468 6.49 -18.21 -7.51
N GLY A 469 7.73 -18.51 -7.91
CA GLY A 469 8.94 -18.37 -7.10
C GLY A 469 9.45 -19.69 -6.53
N ALA A 470 8.90 -20.85 -6.89
CA ALA A 470 9.35 -22.16 -6.38
C ALA A 470 10.81 -22.51 -6.72
N ALA A 471 11.44 -21.79 -7.65
CA ALA A 471 12.87 -21.87 -7.93
C ALA A 471 13.74 -21.10 -6.91
N PHE A 472 13.19 -20.06 -6.27
CA PHE A 472 13.85 -19.28 -5.23
C PHE A 472 14.02 -20.10 -3.95
N ARG A 473 15.13 -19.90 -3.24
CA ARG A 473 15.49 -20.66 -2.03
C ARG A 473 15.60 -19.74 -0.83
N TRP A 474 14.47 -19.51 -0.18
CA TRP A 474 14.36 -18.89 1.13
C TRP A 474 15.27 -19.55 2.17
N ARG A 475 15.78 -18.75 3.10
CA ARG A 475 16.69 -19.10 4.20
C ARG A 475 16.18 -18.58 5.55
N ASP A 476 14.91 -18.20 5.58
CA ASP A 476 14.22 -17.49 6.68
C ASP A 476 13.30 -18.41 7.50
N GLN A 477 13.46 -19.74 7.42
CA GLN A 477 12.55 -20.69 8.05
C GLN A 477 12.47 -20.51 9.57
N ASP A 478 13.58 -20.09 10.21
CA ASP A 478 13.61 -19.75 11.63
C ASP A 478 12.86 -18.44 11.94
N TRP A 479 12.82 -17.47 11.01
CA TRP A 479 12.02 -16.25 11.14
C TRP A 479 10.53 -16.58 11.02
N ILE A 480 10.12 -17.22 9.92
CA ILE A 480 8.72 -17.59 9.65
C ILE A 480 8.17 -18.52 10.75
N GLY A 481 8.98 -19.46 11.25
CA GLY A 481 8.62 -20.32 12.38
C GLY A 481 8.39 -19.59 13.71
N ASN A 482 9.05 -18.45 13.93
CA ASN A 482 8.92 -17.65 15.16
C ASN A 482 8.01 -16.41 15.02
N ARG A 483 7.66 -15.98 13.79
CA ARG A 483 6.91 -14.73 13.51
C ARG A 483 5.72 -14.47 14.44
N LYS A 484 4.96 -15.53 14.76
CA LYS A 484 3.81 -15.50 15.68
C LYS A 484 4.11 -14.91 17.07
N THR A 485 5.36 -14.96 17.55
CA THR A 485 5.80 -14.38 18.83
C THR A 485 6.67 -13.14 18.67
N SER A 486 7.17 -12.83 17.47
CA SER A 486 8.02 -11.67 17.18
C SER A 486 7.26 -10.33 17.11
N ALA A 487 6.01 -10.33 16.61
CA ALA A 487 5.23 -9.11 16.33
C ALA A 487 4.18 -8.74 17.41
N GLY A 488 4.25 -9.36 18.59
CA GLY A 488 3.27 -9.18 19.68
C GLY A 488 3.17 -7.74 20.19
N SER A 489 2.03 -7.37 20.78
CA SER A 489 1.83 -6.04 21.38
C SER A 489 2.77 -5.75 22.55
N ASP A 490 3.36 -6.79 23.13
CA ASP A 490 4.40 -6.78 24.17
C ASP A 490 5.83 -6.69 23.60
N LYS A 491 6.01 -6.48 22.29
CA LYS A 491 7.34 -6.43 21.62
C LYS A 491 7.71 -5.03 21.16
N PRO A 492 9.02 -4.69 21.05
CA PRO A 492 9.47 -3.42 20.51
C PRO A 492 9.28 -3.38 18.98
N LEU A 493 8.26 -2.66 18.53
CA LEU A 493 8.05 -2.40 17.10
C LEU A 493 8.47 -0.96 16.76
N SER A 494 9.59 -0.84 16.06
CA SER A 494 10.12 0.43 15.54
C SER A 494 10.33 0.28 14.03
N PHE A 495 9.49 0.98 13.26
CA PHE A 495 9.41 0.93 11.82
C PHE A 495 10.23 2.07 11.18
N TYR A 496 11.12 1.74 10.25
CA TYR A 496 11.71 2.69 9.31
C TYR A 496 10.87 2.71 8.03
N GLU A 497 10.16 3.81 7.76
CA GLU A 497 9.32 3.95 6.56
C GLU A 497 10.15 4.44 5.37
N VAL A 498 10.06 3.73 4.23
CA VAL A 498 11.00 3.85 3.10
C VAL A 498 10.28 3.87 1.76
N HIS A 499 10.64 4.83 0.91
CA HIS A 499 10.39 4.77 -0.53
C HIS A 499 11.67 4.35 -1.26
N LEU A 500 11.69 3.11 -1.78
CA LEU A 500 12.88 2.48 -2.37
C LEU A 500 13.56 3.37 -3.43
N GLY A 501 12.78 3.96 -4.35
CA GLY A 501 13.29 4.79 -5.45
C GLY A 501 13.83 6.17 -5.07
N SER A 502 13.84 6.56 -3.79
CA SER A 502 14.44 7.84 -3.33
C SER A 502 15.25 7.75 -2.04
N TRP A 503 15.28 6.61 -1.35
CA TRP A 503 16.18 6.40 -0.22
C TRP A 503 17.64 6.65 -0.60
N ARG A 504 18.09 5.98 -1.67
CA ARG A 504 19.41 6.17 -2.27
C ARG A 504 19.35 5.86 -3.77
N ARG A 505 20.02 6.70 -4.56
CA ARG A 505 20.31 6.52 -5.99
C ARG A 505 21.83 6.62 -6.18
N LYS A 506 22.34 6.25 -7.35
CA LYS A 506 23.78 6.31 -7.69
C LYS A 506 24.13 7.50 -8.59
N PRO A 507 24.73 8.59 -8.09
CA PRO A 507 25.09 9.75 -8.91
C PRO A 507 26.07 9.41 -10.05
N GLU A 508 26.95 8.44 -9.83
CA GLU A 508 27.92 7.93 -10.80
C GLU A 508 27.32 7.02 -11.89
N GLU A 509 26.10 6.52 -11.68
CA GLU A 509 25.30 5.77 -12.67
C GLU A 509 24.04 6.59 -13.05
N ASP A 510 24.24 7.87 -13.39
CA ASP A 510 23.22 8.86 -13.81
C ASP A 510 21.97 8.97 -12.92
N ASN A 511 22.17 8.88 -11.60
CA ASN A 511 21.11 8.92 -10.58
C ASN A 511 20.06 7.80 -10.72
N ARG A 512 20.43 6.64 -11.29
CA ARG A 512 19.55 5.46 -11.28
C ARG A 512 19.21 5.02 -9.87
N TRP A 513 18.06 4.35 -9.74
CA TRP A 513 17.67 3.63 -8.54
C TRP A 513 18.68 2.53 -8.19
N LEU A 514 18.80 2.21 -6.89
CA LEU A 514 19.34 0.93 -6.47
C LEU A 514 18.38 -0.20 -6.87
N ASN A 515 18.92 -1.36 -7.23
CA ASN A 515 18.12 -2.57 -7.41
C ASN A 515 17.85 -3.27 -6.06
N TYR A 516 16.90 -4.21 -6.01
CA TYR A 516 16.54 -4.92 -4.78
C TYR A 516 17.72 -5.63 -4.11
N ARG A 517 18.73 -6.11 -4.87
CA ARG A 517 19.93 -6.75 -4.30
C ARG A 517 20.89 -5.74 -3.69
N GLU A 518 21.10 -4.60 -4.33
CA GLU A 518 21.89 -3.50 -3.76
C GLU A 518 21.23 -2.97 -2.48
N MET A 519 19.89 -2.88 -2.44
CA MET A 519 19.17 -2.50 -1.22
C MET A 519 19.19 -3.60 -0.14
N ALA A 520 19.28 -4.87 -0.52
CA ALA A 520 19.44 -6.00 0.41
C ALA A 520 20.78 -5.94 1.17
N ASP A 521 21.81 -5.32 0.57
CA ASP A 521 23.08 -5.04 1.26
C ASP A 521 23.04 -3.66 1.97
N ASP A 522 22.74 -2.57 1.27
CA ASP A 522 22.84 -1.19 1.78
C ASP A 522 21.75 -0.83 2.82
N LEU A 523 20.48 -1.03 2.48
CA LEU A 523 19.35 -0.58 3.31
C LEU A 523 19.16 -1.49 4.53
N VAL A 524 19.29 -2.80 4.35
CA VAL A 524 19.18 -3.77 5.46
C VAL A 524 20.29 -3.54 6.49
N SER A 525 21.54 -3.33 6.03
CA SER A 525 22.66 -3.02 6.93
C SER A 525 22.46 -1.69 7.66
N TYR A 526 21.92 -0.67 6.99
CA TYR A 526 21.60 0.62 7.61
C TYR A 526 20.52 0.49 8.69
N CYS A 527 19.43 -0.23 8.41
CA CYS A 527 18.35 -0.44 9.38
C CYS A 527 18.82 -1.26 10.59
N ALA A 528 19.69 -2.25 10.38
CA ALA A 528 20.31 -3.04 11.44
C ALA A 528 21.25 -2.20 12.34
N ASP A 529 22.13 -1.40 11.74
CA ASP A 529 23.02 -0.48 12.49
C ASP A 529 22.23 0.58 13.27
N MET A 530 21.14 1.08 12.69
CA MET A 530 20.22 2.03 13.34
C MET A 530 19.31 1.38 14.39
N GLY A 531 19.27 0.04 14.49
CA GLY A 531 18.47 -0.70 15.48
C GLY A 531 16.96 -0.74 15.22
N PHE A 532 16.50 -0.46 13.99
CA PHE A 532 15.08 -0.61 13.66
C PHE A 532 14.68 -2.10 13.62
N THR A 533 13.49 -2.43 14.13
CA THR A 533 13.03 -3.84 14.14
C THR A 533 12.23 -4.20 12.89
N HIS A 534 11.74 -3.21 12.16
CA HIS A 534 10.97 -3.41 10.92
C HIS A 534 11.28 -2.33 9.88
N ILE A 535 11.16 -2.69 8.60
CA ILE A 535 11.06 -1.77 7.47
C ILE A 535 9.59 -1.71 7.04
N ALA A 536 9.07 -0.49 6.83
CA ALA A 536 7.76 -0.25 6.25
C ALA A 536 7.93 0.36 4.85
N LEU A 537 7.66 -0.42 3.81
CA LEU A 537 7.81 0.03 2.42
C LEU A 537 6.58 0.81 1.97
N LEU A 538 6.77 1.96 1.31
CA LEU A 538 5.73 2.50 0.42
C LEU A 538 5.40 1.50 -0.69
N PRO A 539 4.22 1.60 -1.36
CA PRO A 539 3.65 0.46 -2.06
C PRO A 539 4.55 -0.18 -3.11
N VAL A 540 4.72 -1.50 -2.99
CA VAL A 540 5.66 -2.28 -3.82
C VAL A 540 5.05 -2.79 -5.13
N SER A 541 3.73 -2.73 -5.28
CA SER A 541 3.02 -3.11 -6.50
C SER A 541 3.45 -2.27 -7.71
N GLU A 542 3.35 -2.85 -8.91
CA GLU A 542 3.62 -2.12 -10.14
C GLU A 542 2.63 -0.97 -10.35
N HIS A 543 3.18 0.17 -10.78
CA HIS A 543 2.49 1.43 -10.99
C HIS A 543 3.16 2.19 -12.15
N ILE A 544 2.41 3.01 -12.87
CA ILE A 544 2.92 3.71 -14.07
C ILE A 544 3.55 5.06 -13.72
N HIS A 545 2.92 5.83 -12.82
CA HIS A 545 3.26 7.22 -12.56
C HIS A 545 4.09 7.36 -11.27
N ASP A 546 5.39 7.63 -11.41
CA ASP A 546 6.35 7.77 -10.29
C ASP A 546 5.91 8.78 -9.22
N ASP A 547 5.25 9.87 -9.60
CA ASP A 547 4.74 10.90 -8.68
C ASP A 547 3.59 10.39 -7.77
N THR A 548 3.00 9.23 -8.06
CA THR A 548 2.04 8.55 -7.16
C THR A 548 2.73 7.72 -6.07
N VAL A 549 4.06 7.55 -6.16
CA VAL A 549 4.94 6.85 -5.21
C VAL A 549 4.44 5.45 -4.80
N GLY A 550 3.79 4.76 -5.74
CA GLY A 550 3.23 3.41 -5.60
C GLY A 550 1.73 3.34 -5.30
N TYR A 551 1.11 4.42 -4.80
CA TYR A 551 -0.28 4.36 -4.31
C TYR A 551 -1.35 4.23 -5.41
N LEU A 552 -1.04 4.48 -6.69
CA LEU A 552 -1.93 4.19 -7.81
C LEU A 552 -1.43 2.96 -8.59
N PRO A 553 -1.77 1.73 -8.15
CA PRO A 553 -1.28 0.52 -8.80
C PRO A 553 -1.88 0.33 -10.20
N SER A 554 -1.05 -0.18 -11.11
CA SER A 554 -1.44 -0.71 -12.43
C SER A 554 -1.43 -2.25 -12.46
N SER A 555 -0.66 -2.91 -11.60
CA SER A 555 -0.72 -4.37 -11.42
C SER A 555 -0.43 -4.75 -9.96
N LEU A 556 -1.50 -5.05 -9.20
CA LEU A 556 -1.40 -5.37 -7.78
C LEU A 556 -0.55 -6.63 -7.48
N TYR A 557 -0.45 -7.57 -8.42
CA TYR A 557 0.25 -8.85 -8.27
C TYR A 557 1.72 -8.84 -8.72
N ALA A 558 2.23 -7.74 -9.28
CA ALA A 558 3.63 -7.63 -9.66
C ALA A 558 4.38 -6.72 -8.68
N PRO A 559 5.53 -7.12 -8.08
CA PRO A 559 6.47 -6.16 -7.51
C PRO A 559 7.05 -5.30 -8.65
N THR A 560 7.17 -3.99 -8.43
CA THR A 560 7.57 -3.05 -9.49
C THR A 560 8.94 -3.37 -10.10
N ASN A 561 8.99 -3.47 -11.43
CA ASN A 561 10.20 -3.84 -12.17
C ASN A 561 11.30 -2.74 -12.11
N ARG A 562 10.97 -1.52 -11.63
CA ARG A 562 11.92 -0.41 -11.42
C ARG A 562 13.20 -0.82 -10.68
N TYR A 563 13.12 -1.81 -9.78
CA TYR A 563 14.24 -2.24 -8.94
C TYR A 563 14.69 -3.69 -9.21
N GLY A 564 14.14 -4.37 -10.23
CA GLY A 564 14.51 -5.73 -10.62
C GLY A 564 13.35 -6.73 -10.63
N THR A 565 13.68 -8.02 -10.70
CA THR A 565 12.71 -9.12 -10.85
C THR A 565 12.05 -9.50 -9.52
N PRO A 566 10.93 -10.26 -9.54
CA PRO A 566 10.31 -10.79 -8.34
C PRO A 566 11.26 -11.60 -7.44
N ASP A 567 12.19 -12.38 -8.00
CA ASP A 567 13.20 -13.11 -7.22
C ASP A 567 14.30 -12.21 -6.62
N ASP A 568 14.48 -11.00 -7.15
CA ASP A 568 15.33 -9.98 -6.53
C ASP A 568 14.60 -9.33 -5.32
N PHE A 569 13.27 -9.12 -5.40
CA PHE A 569 12.49 -8.67 -4.24
C PHE A 569 12.39 -9.75 -3.14
N ARG A 570 12.22 -11.03 -3.51
CA ARG A 570 12.35 -12.15 -2.53
C ARG A 570 13.72 -12.18 -1.86
N TYR A 571 14.80 -11.90 -2.60
CA TYR A 571 16.15 -11.77 -2.03
C TYR A 571 16.28 -10.61 -1.04
N PHE A 572 15.61 -9.48 -1.28
CA PHE A 572 15.55 -8.37 -0.33
C PHE A 572 14.86 -8.77 0.98
N VAL A 573 13.68 -9.41 0.90
CA VAL A 573 12.94 -9.85 2.10
C VAL A 573 13.70 -10.93 2.87
N ASP A 574 14.31 -11.90 2.19
CA ASP A 574 15.16 -12.93 2.79
C ASP A 574 16.38 -12.34 3.52
N ALA A 575 16.95 -11.24 3.01
CA ALA A 575 18.02 -10.50 3.67
C ALA A 575 17.52 -9.78 4.94
N CYS A 576 16.35 -9.14 4.90
CA CYS A 576 15.71 -8.53 6.07
C CYS A 576 15.47 -9.57 7.19
N HIS A 577 14.82 -10.69 6.87
CA HIS A 577 14.52 -11.75 7.84
C HIS A 577 15.80 -12.34 8.45
N LYS A 578 16.84 -12.55 7.63
CA LYS A 578 18.16 -12.99 8.09
C LYS A 578 18.87 -11.97 9.00
N ALA A 579 18.60 -10.69 8.82
CA ALA A 579 19.07 -9.62 9.72
C ALA A 579 18.22 -9.45 10.99
N GLY A 580 17.11 -10.19 11.12
CA GLY A 580 16.15 -10.07 12.22
C GLY A 580 15.21 -8.86 12.08
N ILE A 581 15.05 -8.34 10.86
CA ILE A 581 14.22 -7.17 10.54
C ILE A 581 12.98 -7.64 9.80
N GLY A 582 11.80 -7.27 10.29
CA GLY A 582 10.54 -7.61 9.62
C GLY A 582 10.20 -6.66 8.47
N VAL A 583 9.46 -7.14 7.47
CA VAL A 583 9.06 -6.33 6.29
C VAL A 583 7.55 -6.15 6.24
N VAL A 584 7.09 -4.91 6.40
CA VAL A 584 5.72 -4.48 6.12
C VAL A 584 5.72 -3.72 4.79
N ALA A 585 4.67 -3.86 3.98
CA ALA A 585 4.46 -3.03 2.80
C ALA A 585 3.11 -2.30 2.84
N ASP A 586 3.07 -1.10 2.30
CA ASP A 586 1.83 -0.37 2.07
C ASP A 586 1.06 -1.01 0.92
N TRP A 587 -0.25 -1.15 1.11
CA TRP A 587 -1.17 -1.83 0.20
C TRP A 587 -2.32 -0.90 -0.16
N ALA A 588 -2.65 -0.85 -1.45
CA ALA A 588 -3.64 0.08 -2.01
C ALA A 588 -4.88 -0.67 -2.58
N PRO A 589 -5.74 -1.28 -1.74
CA PRO A 589 -6.96 -1.98 -2.17
C PRO A 589 -8.13 -1.03 -2.46
N ASN A 590 -7.91 0.28 -2.42
CA ASN A 590 -8.97 1.29 -2.46
C ASN A 590 -9.44 1.54 -3.90
N TYR A 591 -8.48 1.80 -4.78
CA TYR A 591 -8.64 2.28 -6.16
C TYR A 591 -7.53 1.73 -7.05
N PHE A 592 -7.70 1.88 -8.36
CA PHE A 592 -6.74 1.44 -9.38
C PHE A 592 -6.62 2.47 -10.51
N SER A 593 -5.57 2.35 -11.34
CA SER A 593 -5.33 3.27 -12.44
C SER A 593 -6.37 3.13 -13.56
N GLU A 594 -6.90 4.25 -14.07
CA GLU A 594 -7.89 4.29 -15.17
C GLU A 594 -7.24 4.18 -16.56
N GLU A 595 -6.14 3.43 -16.65
CA GLU A 595 -5.36 3.28 -17.87
C GLU A 595 -6.02 2.25 -18.79
N GLU A 596 -5.99 2.50 -20.10
CA GLU A 596 -6.72 1.71 -21.11
C GLU A 596 -6.35 0.21 -21.07
N HIS A 597 -5.09 -0.10 -20.75
CA HIS A 597 -4.57 -1.46 -20.61
C HIS A 597 -4.79 -2.08 -19.21
N GLY A 598 -5.30 -1.31 -18.24
CA GLY A 598 -5.53 -1.74 -16.86
C GLY A 598 -6.91 -2.36 -16.63
N LEU A 599 -7.40 -2.29 -15.39
CA LEU A 599 -8.67 -2.91 -14.96
C LEU A 599 -9.92 -2.11 -15.37
N ALA A 600 -9.77 -0.91 -15.93
CA ALA A 600 -10.90 -0.05 -16.30
C ALA A 600 -11.69 -0.63 -17.48
N PHE A 601 -12.99 -0.74 -17.30
CA PHE A 601 -13.97 -1.28 -18.25
C PHE A 601 -13.59 -2.66 -18.82
N PHE A 602 -12.87 -3.46 -18.02
CA PHE A 602 -11.97 -4.54 -18.48
C PHE A 602 -12.55 -5.46 -19.56
N ASP A 603 -13.80 -5.91 -19.41
CA ASP A 603 -14.47 -6.81 -20.35
C ASP A 603 -15.61 -6.17 -21.16
N GLY A 604 -15.84 -4.87 -21.03
CA GLY A 604 -16.90 -4.13 -21.73
C GLY A 604 -18.06 -3.71 -20.84
N ALA A 605 -17.92 -3.90 -19.54
CA ALA A 605 -18.80 -3.39 -18.50
C ALA A 605 -17.96 -2.85 -17.33
N ALA A 606 -18.62 -2.18 -16.37
CA ALA A 606 -18.06 -1.99 -15.05
C ALA A 606 -17.89 -3.38 -14.39
N LEU A 607 -16.64 -3.83 -14.26
CA LEU A 607 -16.30 -5.21 -13.88
C LEU A 607 -15.55 -5.25 -12.53
N TYR A 608 -14.52 -4.40 -12.41
CA TYR A 608 -13.74 -4.21 -11.19
C TYR A 608 -14.15 -2.93 -10.47
N GLU A 609 -14.61 -1.92 -11.20
CA GLU A 609 -15.09 -0.64 -10.69
C GLU A 609 -16.57 -0.68 -10.29
N HIS A 610 -16.94 0.04 -9.22
CA HIS A 610 -18.33 0.06 -8.75
C HIS A 610 -19.27 0.84 -9.72
N PRO A 611 -20.35 0.24 -10.26
CA PRO A 611 -21.11 0.79 -11.39
C PRO A 611 -21.90 2.08 -11.08
N ASN A 612 -22.17 2.38 -9.81
CA ASN A 612 -22.72 3.68 -9.41
C ASN A 612 -21.60 4.74 -9.36
N ALA A 613 -21.61 5.70 -10.29
CA ALA A 613 -20.63 6.78 -10.38
C ALA A 613 -20.46 7.63 -9.09
N ARG A 614 -21.41 7.62 -8.16
CA ARG A 614 -21.30 8.27 -6.83
C ARG A 614 -20.43 7.52 -5.82
N GLN A 615 -20.23 6.23 -6.05
CA GLN A 615 -19.52 5.30 -5.16
C GLN A 615 -18.29 4.67 -5.85
N GLY A 616 -18.26 4.63 -7.18
CA GLY A 616 -17.16 4.07 -7.98
C GLY A 616 -16.02 5.02 -8.32
N ARG A 617 -15.92 6.21 -7.70
CA ARG A 617 -14.75 7.09 -7.85
C ARG A 617 -14.30 7.71 -6.54
N ASP A 618 -12.98 7.81 -6.37
CA ASP A 618 -12.33 8.51 -5.25
C ASP A 618 -12.61 10.02 -5.33
N PRO A 619 -12.99 10.70 -4.23
CA PRO A 619 -13.35 12.12 -4.27
C PRO A 619 -12.18 13.09 -4.45
N ASP A 620 -10.95 12.69 -4.08
CA ASP A 620 -9.77 13.56 -4.15
C ASP A 620 -8.99 13.35 -5.45
N TRP A 621 -8.83 12.08 -5.84
CA TRP A 621 -8.01 11.66 -6.99
C TRP A 621 -8.84 11.48 -8.26
N ASN A 622 -10.17 11.34 -8.15
CA ASN A 622 -11.08 11.06 -9.25
C ASN A 622 -10.67 9.83 -10.08
N VAL A 623 -10.25 8.75 -9.41
CA VAL A 623 -9.91 7.44 -10.01
C VAL A 623 -10.94 6.37 -9.63
N PRO A 624 -11.10 5.28 -10.41
CA PRO A 624 -12.02 4.18 -10.11
C PRO A 624 -11.82 3.55 -8.72
N LEU A 625 -12.92 3.31 -8.00
CA LEU A 625 -12.95 2.53 -6.74
C LEU A 625 -13.48 1.11 -7.01
N TYR A 626 -12.90 0.12 -6.33
CA TYR A 626 -13.27 -1.29 -6.48
C TYR A 626 -14.71 -1.61 -6.04
N ASP A 627 -15.39 -2.48 -6.78
CA ASP A 627 -16.75 -2.94 -6.46
C ASP A 627 -16.76 -4.02 -5.36
N LEU A 628 -16.76 -3.59 -4.11
CA LEU A 628 -16.89 -4.50 -2.96
C LEU A 628 -18.29 -5.10 -2.79
N THR A 629 -19.29 -4.71 -3.59
CA THR A 629 -20.57 -5.45 -3.65
C THR A 629 -20.42 -6.80 -4.36
N ARG A 630 -19.33 -6.97 -5.12
CA ARG A 630 -19.07 -8.13 -5.97
C ARG A 630 -18.06 -9.10 -5.35
N SER A 631 -18.48 -10.35 -5.16
CA SER A 631 -17.68 -11.37 -4.48
C SER A 631 -16.35 -11.68 -5.17
N GLU A 632 -16.35 -11.64 -6.49
CA GLU A 632 -15.18 -11.89 -7.34
C GLU A 632 -14.11 -10.81 -7.18
N VAL A 633 -14.52 -9.55 -7.03
CA VAL A 633 -13.64 -8.39 -6.80
C VAL A 633 -13.11 -8.36 -5.37
N ALA A 634 -13.98 -8.62 -4.39
CA ALA A 634 -13.57 -8.79 -2.99
C ALA A 634 -12.54 -9.93 -2.84
N ASN A 635 -12.73 -11.04 -3.55
CA ASN A 635 -11.79 -12.16 -3.58
C ASN A 635 -10.49 -11.83 -4.31
N TYR A 636 -10.55 -11.10 -5.43
CA TYR A 636 -9.36 -10.61 -6.13
C TYR A 636 -8.46 -9.77 -5.21
N LEU A 637 -9.06 -8.95 -4.33
CA LEU A 637 -8.33 -8.17 -3.34
C LEU A 637 -7.85 -9.02 -2.14
N ILE A 638 -8.70 -9.85 -1.52
CA ILE A 638 -8.28 -10.76 -0.43
C ILE A 638 -7.12 -11.65 -0.89
N SER A 639 -7.21 -12.17 -2.11
CA SER A 639 -6.19 -13.04 -2.67
C SER A 639 -4.87 -12.31 -2.97
N ASN A 640 -4.92 -11.00 -3.25
CA ASN A 640 -3.70 -10.20 -3.41
C ASN A 640 -3.00 -9.96 -2.08
N ALA A 641 -3.74 -9.74 -0.99
CA ALA A 641 -3.14 -9.68 0.35
C ALA A 641 -2.45 -11.00 0.72
N LEU A 642 -3.12 -12.14 0.49
CA LEU A 642 -2.54 -13.47 0.72
C LEU A 642 -1.32 -13.75 -0.17
N TYR A 643 -1.35 -13.34 -1.45
CA TYR A 643 -0.23 -13.47 -2.39
C TYR A 643 1.08 -12.85 -1.86
N TRP A 644 1.03 -11.66 -1.27
CA TRP A 644 2.21 -11.02 -0.66
C TRP A 644 2.77 -11.80 0.53
N PHE A 645 1.92 -12.47 1.30
CA PHE A 645 2.33 -13.33 2.41
C PHE A 645 2.84 -14.71 1.95
N ASP A 646 2.18 -15.32 0.96
CA ASP A 646 2.50 -16.65 0.41
C ASP A 646 3.78 -16.66 -0.43
N TYR A 647 3.95 -15.70 -1.35
CA TYR A 647 5.05 -15.72 -2.35
C TYR A 647 6.20 -14.76 -2.05
N PHE A 648 6.01 -13.77 -1.17
CA PHE A 648 7.03 -12.81 -0.76
C PHE A 648 7.26 -12.76 0.75
N HIS A 649 6.64 -13.66 1.51
CA HIS A 649 6.87 -13.87 2.95
C HIS A 649 6.65 -12.64 3.86
N LEU A 650 6.05 -11.53 3.39
CA LEU A 650 5.94 -10.28 4.17
C LEU A 650 5.35 -10.48 5.58
N ASP A 651 5.73 -9.63 6.52
CA ASP A 651 5.27 -9.68 7.91
C ASP A 651 4.05 -8.79 8.18
N GLY A 652 3.64 -7.97 7.22
CA GLY A 652 2.40 -7.21 7.31
C GLY A 652 2.07 -6.36 6.09
N LEU A 653 0.83 -5.88 6.05
CA LEU A 653 0.34 -4.92 5.07
C LEU A 653 -0.34 -3.73 5.77
N ARG A 654 -0.03 -2.49 5.33
CA ARG A 654 -0.72 -1.27 5.78
C ARG A 654 -1.75 -0.83 4.74
N ILE A 655 -3.00 -0.67 5.13
CA ILE A 655 -4.03 -0.04 4.27
C ILE A 655 -3.99 1.46 4.51
N GLY A 656 -3.62 2.22 3.47
CA GLY A 656 -3.65 3.69 3.46
C GLY A 656 -5.06 4.25 3.23
N GLY A 657 -5.36 5.40 3.81
CA GLY A 657 -6.59 6.17 3.60
C GLY A 657 -7.88 5.43 3.95
N LEU A 658 -7.86 4.52 4.93
CA LEU A 658 -8.90 3.53 5.18
C LEU A 658 -10.32 4.13 5.31
N ALA A 659 -10.44 5.34 5.88
CA ALA A 659 -11.69 6.08 6.00
C ALA A 659 -12.44 6.24 4.66
N LYS A 660 -11.72 6.32 3.52
CA LYS A 660 -12.28 6.37 2.16
C LYS A 660 -13.02 5.08 1.77
N MET A 661 -12.57 3.92 2.27
CA MET A 661 -13.29 2.66 2.10
C MET A 661 -14.50 2.61 3.02
N LEU A 662 -14.33 2.94 4.31
CA LEU A 662 -15.32 2.66 5.36
C LEU A 662 -16.56 3.57 5.33
N TYR A 663 -16.53 4.68 4.59
CA TYR A 663 -17.56 5.71 4.63
C TYR A 663 -17.98 6.18 3.23
N LEU A 664 -19.28 6.10 2.95
CA LEU A 664 -19.90 6.49 1.69
C LEU A 664 -19.88 8.01 1.47
N ASP A 665 -19.80 8.81 2.53
CA ASP A 665 -19.79 10.28 2.52
C ASP A 665 -18.41 10.92 2.67
N TYR A 666 -17.35 10.14 2.95
CA TYR A 666 -16.02 10.69 3.16
C TYR A 666 -15.52 11.40 1.89
N GLY A 667 -15.09 12.66 2.04
CA GLY A 667 -14.67 13.53 0.95
C GLY A 667 -15.81 14.04 0.02
N ARG A 668 -17.07 13.67 0.24
CA ARG A 668 -18.21 13.98 -0.66
C ARG A 668 -19.18 15.01 -0.05
N SER A 669 -19.78 15.85 -0.89
CA SER A 669 -20.74 16.88 -0.45
C SER A 669 -22.15 16.34 -0.26
N GLU A 670 -23.02 17.14 0.38
CA GLU A 670 -24.45 16.84 0.47
C GLU A 670 -25.07 16.66 -0.93
N GLY A 671 -25.65 15.47 -1.17
CA GLY A 671 -26.26 15.09 -2.44
C GLY A 671 -25.31 14.42 -3.45
N GLU A 672 -24.01 14.34 -3.17
CA GLU A 672 -23.01 13.64 -4.02
C GLU A 672 -22.88 12.16 -3.65
N TRP A 673 -23.18 11.79 -2.40
CA TRP A 673 -23.25 10.40 -1.91
C TRP A 673 -24.72 9.91 -1.74
N SER A 674 -24.91 8.71 -1.20
CA SER A 674 -26.22 8.17 -0.81
C SER A 674 -26.04 7.15 0.33
N PRO A 675 -26.98 7.06 1.30
CA PRO A 675 -26.83 6.21 2.48
C PRO A 675 -26.96 4.72 2.19
N ASN A 676 -26.46 3.92 3.12
CA ASN A 676 -26.56 2.46 3.12
C ASN A 676 -27.99 1.97 3.43
N ALA A 677 -28.20 0.65 3.43
CA ALA A 677 -29.50 0.02 3.67
C ALA A 677 -30.13 0.37 5.03
N ASP A 678 -29.31 0.66 6.06
CA ASP A 678 -29.75 1.05 7.40
C ASP A 678 -29.95 2.57 7.56
N GLY A 679 -29.70 3.35 6.50
CA GLY A 679 -29.80 4.81 6.49
C GLY A 679 -28.56 5.56 7.01
N GLY A 680 -27.46 4.84 7.27
CA GLY A 680 -26.17 5.40 7.70
C GLY A 680 -25.23 5.74 6.54
N ASN A 681 -24.06 6.28 6.87
CA ASN A 681 -22.96 6.54 5.94
C ASN A 681 -21.89 5.42 5.90
N ASP A 682 -21.97 4.41 6.77
CA ASP A 682 -21.06 3.26 6.77
C ASP A 682 -21.14 2.47 5.46
N ASN A 683 -19.99 2.17 4.85
CA ASN A 683 -19.88 1.23 3.72
C ASN A 683 -19.90 -0.21 4.27
N LEU A 684 -21.05 -0.86 4.21
CA LEU A 684 -21.28 -2.16 4.85
C LEU A 684 -20.46 -3.27 4.18
N GLU A 685 -20.28 -3.16 2.87
CA GLU A 685 -19.52 -4.07 2.02
C GLU A 685 -18.02 -3.97 2.34
N ALA A 686 -17.47 -2.76 2.48
CA ALA A 686 -16.09 -2.57 2.96
C ALA A 686 -15.89 -3.11 4.39
N LEU A 687 -16.87 -2.91 5.28
CA LEU A 687 -16.84 -3.42 6.66
C LEU A 687 -16.98 -4.94 6.77
N ALA A 688 -17.54 -5.61 5.75
CA ALA A 688 -17.55 -7.06 5.63
C ALA A 688 -16.21 -7.56 5.07
N PHE A 689 -15.75 -6.96 3.96
CA PHE A 689 -14.48 -7.25 3.30
C PHE A 689 -13.28 -7.16 4.26
N ILE A 690 -13.13 -6.06 5.01
CA ILE A 690 -12.00 -5.87 5.93
C ILE A 690 -11.99 -6.91 7.06
N ARG A 691 -13.15 -7.29 7.61
CA ARG A 691 -13.23 -8.35 8.63
C ARG A 691 -12.83 -9.70 8.06
N GLN A 692 -13.37 -10.07 6.91
CA GLN A 692 -13.08 -11.33 6.23
C GLN A 692 -11.60 -11.43 5.82
N LEU A 693 -11.01 -10.34 5.32
CA LEU A 693 -9.58 -10.22 5.05
C LEU A 693 -8.75 -10.47 6.31
N ASN A 694 -9.00 -9.72 7.38
CA ASN A 694 -8.20 -9.79 8.60
C ASN A 694 -8.35 -11.16 9.30
N ASP A 695 -9.54 -11.77 9.28
CA ASP A 695 -9.78 -13.14 9.78
C ASP A 695 -9.02 -14.20 8.98
N LEU A 696 -8.95 -14.07 7.64
CA LEU A 696 -8.19 -14.99 6.79
C LEU A 696 -6.67 -14.82 6.99
N VAL A 697 -6.16 -13.59 7.01
CA VAL A 697 -4.73 -13.33 7.24
C VAL A 697 -4.29 -13.85 8.61
N ALA A 698 -5.07 -13.61 9.67
CA ALA A 698 -4.77 -14.12 11.01
C ALA A 698 -4.83 -15.65 11.12
N LYS A 699 -5.60 -16.31 10.23
CA LYS A 699 -5.75 -17.78 10.16
C LYS A 699 -4.62 -18.45 9.36
N GLU A 700 -4.35 -18.00 8.13
CA GLU A 700 -3.36 -18.64 7.25
C GLU A 700 -1.92 -18.18 7.55
N HIS A 701 -1.73 -16.94 8.02
CA HIS A 701 -0.41 -16.37 8.34
C HIS A 701 -0.29 -15.86 9.79
N PRO A 702 -0.42 -16.72 10.82
CA PRO A 702 -0.36 -16.29 12.23
C PRO A 702 0.89 -15.47 12.57
N GLY A 703 0.69 -14.23 13.02
CA GLY A 703 1.75 -13.26 13.33
C GLY A 703 1.95 -12.18 12.28
N ALA A 704 1.37 -12.33 11.08
CA ALA A 704 1.33 -11.24 10.11
C ALA A 704 0.45 -10.07 10.62
N MET A 705 0.87 -8.84 10.36
CA MET A 705 0.22 -7.62 10.84
C MET A 705 -0.59 -6.94 9.73
N MET A 706 -1.91 -6.83 9.92
CA MET A 706 -2.72 -5.89 9.15
C MET A 706 -2.76 -4.56 9.90
N ILE A 707 -2.34 -3.46 9.26
CA ILE A 707 -2.20 -2.14 9.90
C ILE A 707 -3.17 -1.14 9.24
N ALA A 708 -3.92 -0.41 10.06
CA ALA A 708 -4.84 0.63 9.59
C ALA A 708 -4.21 2.03 9.68
N GLU A 709 -4.11 2.73 8.55
CA GLU A 709 -4.01 4.19 8.53
C GLU A 709 -5.42 4.74 8.35
N ASP A 710 -5.99 5.28 9.44
CA ASP A 710 -7.35 5.78 9.51
C ASP A 710 -7.43 7.08 10.32
N SER A 711 -7.82 8.16 9.65
CA SER A 711 -7.99 9.51 10.19
C SER A 711 -9.40 9.79 10.76
N SER A 712 -10.29 8.79 10.81
CA SER A 712 -11.67 8.95 11.26
C SER A 712 -11.80 8.87 12.80
N LEU A 713 -12.99 9.20 13.31
CA LEU A 713 -13.34 9.00 14.72
C LEU A 713 -13.98 7.63 15.00
N ARG A 714 -13.86 6.65 14.08
CA ARG A 714 -14.26 5.26 14.33
C ARG A 714 -13.35 4.67 15.42
N GLY A 715 -13.93 3.91 16.34
CA GLY A 715 -13.18 3.06 17.28
C GLY A 715 -13.30 1.58 16.92
N ASP A 716 -12.67 0.73 17.71
CA ASP A 716 -12.70 -0.74 17.64
C ASP A 716 -12.05 -1.31 16.36
N LEU A 717 -11.14 -0.58 15.72
CA LEU A 717 -10.38 -1.06 14.56
C LEU A 717 -9.45 -2.22 14.93
N THR A 718 -8.77 -2.11 16.07
CA THR A 718 -7.76 -3.10 16.54
C THR A 718 -8.31 -4.15 17.51
N LYS A 719 -9.64 -4.14 17.75
CA LYS A 719 -10.35 -5.22 18.45
C LYS A 719 -10.62 -6.40 17.51
N PRO A 720 -10.69 -7.64 18.03
CA PRO A 720 -11.07 -8.81 17.23
C PRO A 720 -12.42 -8.64 16.53
N THR A 721 -12.54 -9.22 15.34
CA THR A 721 -13.79 -9.34 14.56
C THR A 721 -14.91 -10.00 15.38
N ALA A 722 -14.58 -11.04 16.14
CA ALA A 722 -15.48 -11.75 17.05
C ALA A 722 -16.00 -10.90 18.22
N GLU A 723 -15.37 -9.77 18.51
CA GLU A 723 -15.82 -8.77 19.50
C GLU A 723 -16.57 -7.59 18.85
N GLY A 724 -16.80 -7.65 17.53
CA GLY A 724 -17.46 -6.62 16.73
C GLY A 724 -16.51 -5.65 15.99
N GLY A 725 -15.22 -5.70 16.30
CA GLY A 725 -14.18 -4.85 15.71
C GLY A 725 -13.85 -5.18 14.25
N LEU A 726 -12.77 -4.59 13.74
CA LEU A 726 -12.27 -4.85 12.37
C LEU A 726 -11.07 -5.79 12.30
N GLY A 727 -10.45 -6.17 13.41
CA GLY A 727 -9.39 -7.19 13.45
C GLY A 727 -7.99 -6.72 13.05
N PHE A 728 -7.73 -5.41 12.95
CA PHE A 728 -6.38 -4.91 12.67
C PHE A 728 -5.42 -5.21 13.84
N ALA A 729 -4.14 -5.45 13.52
CA ALA A 729 -3.08 -5.61 14.51
C ALA A 729 -2.74 -4.27 15.19
N TYR A 730 -2.64 -3.20 14.38
CA TYR A 730 -2.30 -1.85 14.84
C TYR A 730 -3.02 -0.77 14.02
N ARG A 731 -3.10 0.45 14.58
CA ARG A 731 -3.64 1.65 13.93
C ARG A 731 -2.66 2.82 14.05
N TRP A 732 -2.58 3.70 13.05
CA TRP A 732 -1.83 4.97 13.18
C TRP A 732 -2.55 5.99 14.09
N ASN A 733 -1.82 6.61 15.01
CA ASN A 733 -2.26 7.77 15.78
C ASN A 733 -1.87 9.06 15.04
N THR A 734 -2.51 9.30 13.90
CA THR A 734 -2.28 10.49 13.05
C THR A 734 -2.56 11.80 13.82
N SER A 735 -3.51 11.78 14.76
CA SER A 735 -3.80 12.92 15.64
C SER A 735 -2.62 13.35 16.52
N TRP A 736 -1.87 12.39 17.10
CA TRP A 736 -0.71 12.68 17.96
C TRP A 736 0.36 13.52 17.25
N VAL A 737 0.71 13.17 16.02
CA VAL A 737 1.77 13.86 15.28
C VAL A 737 1.33 15.27 14.87
N TYR A 738 0.09 15.45 14.40
CA TYR A 738 -0.43 16.79 14.10
C TYR A 738 -0.57 17.67 15.34
N ASP A 739 -1.09 17.17 16.47
CA ASP A 739 -1.21 17.95 17.71
C ASP A 739 0.15 18.33 18.30
N THR A 740 1.09 17.39 18.38
CA THR A 740 2.41 17.67 18.96
C THR A 740 3.27 18.54 18.05
N LEU A 741 3.26 18.37 16.73
CA LEU A 741 3.96 19.30 15.82
C LEU A 741 3.32 20.70 15.83
N ARG A 742 1.99 20.81 15.95
CA ARG A 742 1.27 22.08 16.09
C ARG A 742 1.66 22.79 17.38
N TYR A 743 1.77 22.07 18.51
CA TYR A 743 2.33 22.57 19.76
C TYR A 743 3.77 23.07 19.60
N LEU A 744 4.66 22.24 19.03
CA LEU A 744 6.09 22.55 18.89
C LEU A 744 6.36 23.71 17.91
N GLY A 745 5.56 23.86 16.85
CA GLY A 745 5.67 24.96 15.90
C GLY A 745 5.43 26.35 16.52
N ARG A 746 4.81 26.43 17.71
CA ARG A 746 4.66 27.69 18.45
C ARG A 746 5.97 28.11 19.12
N HIS A 747 6.29 29.41 19.00
CA HIS A 747 7.39 30.02 19.73
C HIS A 747 7.29 29.73 21.24
N PRO A 748 8.38 29.36 21.94
CA PRO A 748 8.33 28.75 23.28
C PRO A 748 7.50 29.51 24.32
N VAL A 749 7.58 30.84 24.33
CA VAL A 749 6.83 31.73 25.24
C VAL A 749 5.31 31.54 25.17
N TYR A 750 4.78 30.99 24.07
CA TYR A 750 3.35 30.70 23.89
C TYR A 750 2.96 29.25 24.20
N ARG A 751 3.91 28.32 24.38
CA ARG A 751 3.62 26.88 24.51
C ARG A 751 2.73 26.56 25.71
N LYS A 752 2.93 27.27 26.84
CA LYS A 752 2.10 27.16 28.05
C LYS A 752 0.59 27.22 27.81
N TYR A 753 0.14 28.18 26.99
CA TYR A 753 -1.29 28.36 26.65
C TYR A 753 -1.91 27.19 25.86
N TYR A 754 -1.09 26.22 25.45
CA TYR A 754 -1.46 25.07 24.63
C TYR A 754 -0.88 23.75 25.16
N GLN A 755 -0.46 23.69 26.44
CA GLN A 755 0.15 22.49 27.05
C GLN A 755 -0.71 21.21 26.88
N PHE A 756 -2.03 21.37 26.79
CA PHE A 756 -2.95 20.28 26.49
C PHE A 756 -2.70 19.60 25.12
N GLU A 757 -2.16 20.29 24.11
CA GLU A 757 -1.87 19.69 22.79
C GLU A 757 -0.70 18.70 22.84
N LEU A 758 0.15 18.78 23.88
CA LEU A 758 1.22 17.82 24.13
C LEU A 758 0.73 16.59 24.92
N THR A 759 -0.31 16.74 25.76
CA THR A 759 -0.77 15.69 26.70
C THR A 759 -2.07 15.01 26.28
N ASN A 760 -2.95 15.70 25.54
CA ASN A 760 -4.24 15.19 25.05
C ASN A 760 -4.14 13.89 24.23
N PRO A 761 -3.11 13.65 23.39
CA PRO A 761 -2.98 12.39 22.68
C PRO A 761 -2.90 11.14 23.57
N LEU A 762 -2.54 11.28 24.85
CA LEU A 762 -2.54 10.17 25.82
C LEU A 762 -3.88 9.93 26.51
N ALA A 763 -4.89 10.79 26.31
CA ALA A 763 -6.22 10.58 26.88
C ALA A 763 -6.97 9.39 26.25
N TYR A 764 -6.58 8.99 25.03
CA TYR A 764 -7.16 7.89 24.25
C TYR A 764 -6.10 6.87 23.76
N ALA A 765 -4.83 6.99 24.19
CA ALA A 765 -3.71 6.17 23.69
C ALA A 765 -3.80 4.66 24.01
N PHE A 766 -4.84 4.22 24.73
CA PHE A 766 -5.10 2.82 25.06
C PHE A 766 -6.44 2.31 24.50
N ASP A 767 -7.18 3.15 23.77
CA ASP A 767 -8.46 2.78 23.13
C ASP A 767 -8.24 1.88 21.90
N GLU A 768 -7.05 1.97 21.29
CA GLU A 768 -6.57 1.14 20.16
C GLU A 768 -5.09 0.79 20.37
N LYS A 769 -4.62 -0.26 19.68
CA LYS A 769 -3.19 -0.60 19.58
C LYS A 769 -2.51 0.36 18.61
N PHE A 770 -2.07 1.52 19.10
CA PHE A 770 -1.52 2.55 18.22
C PHE A 770 -0.05 2.32 17.78
N ILE A 771 0.28 2.91 16.63
CA ILE A 771 1.62 3.32 16.17
C ILE A 771 1.63 4.85 16.17
N LEU A 772 2.69 5.48 16.66
CA LEU A 772 2.97 6.92 16.54
C LEU A 772 3.74 7.16 15.23
N PRO A 773 3.16 7.83 14.21
CA PRO A 773 3.79 7.95 12.90
C PRO A 773 4.46 9.31 12.70
N VAL A 774 5.69 9.30 12.20
CA VAL A 774 6.35 10.46 11.58
C VAL A 774 6.62 10.10 10.11
N SER A 775 5.53 9.92 9.37
CA SER A 775 5.50 9.36 8.01
C SER A 775 5.88 10.35 6.91
N TYR A 776 6.05 9.86 5.68
CA TYR A 776 6.30 10.65 4.48
C TYR A 776 5.31 11.82 4.29
N GLU A 777 4.04 11.66 4.67
CA GLU A 777 3.01 12.70 4.62
C GLU A 777 3.42 13.98 5.36
N HIS A 778 4.23 13.84 6.41
CA HIS A 778 4.66 14.95 7.26
C HIS A 778 5.85 15.71 6.68
N VAL A 779 6.56 15.18 5.68
CA VAL A 779 7.81 15.78 5.15
C VAL A 779 7.85 15.92 3.62
N SER A 780 6.81 15.48 2.92
CA SER A 780 6.63 15.65 1.48
C SER A 780 6.63 17.12 1.04
N ILE A 781 6.75 17.35 -0.28
CA ILE A 781 6.76 18.69 -0.88
C ILE A 781 5.56 19.54 -0.40
N GLY A 782 5.85 20.75 0.09
CA GLY A 782 4.88 21.70 0.63
C GLY A 782 4.53 21.53 2.12
N GLN A 783 5.02 20.49 2.80
CA GLN A 783 4.77 20.25 4.23
C GLN A 783 5.86 20.83 5.15
N GLY A 784 7.03 21.14 4.61
CA GLY A 784 8.23 21.54 5.34
C GLY A 784 8.96 20.37 6.01
N ALA A 785 10.29 20.32 5.85
CA ALA A 785 11.15 19.37 6.53
C ALA A 785 11.12 19.53 8.06
N MET A 786 11.41 18.45 8.82
CA MET A 786 11.22 18.42 10.28
C MET A 786 11.90 19.57 11.05
N PRO A 787 13.19 19.94 10.80
CA PRO A 787 13.81 21.08 11.47
C PRO A 787 13.13 22.42 11.17
N ASN A 788 12.55 22.55 9.98
CA ASN A 788 11.94 23.78 9.49
C ASN A 788 10.48 23.97 9.95
N LYS A 789 9.86 22.95 10.55
CA LYS A 789 8.59 23.08 11.31
C LYS A 789 8.78 23.78 12.67
N LEU A 790 10.02 23.85 13.16
CA LEU A 790 10.33 24.25 14.53
C LEU A 790 10.84 25.71 14.60
N PRO A 791 10.42 26.50 15.61
CA PRO A 791 10.90 27.86 15.81
C PRO A 791 12.27 27.88 16.50
N GLY A 792 12.99 29.00 16.32
CA GLY A 792 14.31 29.23 16.92
C GLY A 792 15.43 29.28 15.89
N ASP A 793 16.66 29.41 16.38
CA ASP A 793 17.89 29.24 15.59
C ASP A 793 18.14 27.76 15.24
N TYR A 794 19.20 27.51 14.46
CA TYR A 794 19.56 26.16 13.98
C TYR A 794 19.79 25.16 15.12
N TRP A 795 20.44 25.57 16.23
CA TRP A 795 20.67 24.67 17.37
C TRP A 795 19.36 24.38 18.12
N GLN A 796 18.54 25.40 18.37
CA GLN A 796 17.27 25.27 19.11
C GLN A 796 16.25 24.35 18.40
N ARG A 797 16.23 24.36 17.06
CA ARG A 797 15.40 23.46 16.25
C ARG A 797 15.80 22.01 16.46
N PHE A 798 17.08 21.70 16.33
CA PHE A 798 17.59 20.34 16.49
C PHE A 798 17.44 19.86 17.93
N ALA A 799 17.72 20.68 18.94
CA ALA A 799 17.46 20.33 20.35
C ALA A 799 15.97 20.01 20.58
N THR A 800 15.05 20.86 20.11
CA THR A 800 13.60 20.62 20.18
C THR A 800 13.18 19.32 19.47
N LEU A 801 13.75 19.03 18.29
CA LEU A 801 13.47 17.81 17.52
C LEU A 801 13.97 16.55 18.25
N ARG A 802 15.20 16.58 18.76
CA ARG A 802 15.80 15.50 19.57
C ARG A 802 14.97 15.21 20.82
N ALA A 803 14.56 16.26 21.54
CA ALA A 803 13.68 16.12 22.71
C ALA A 803 12.35 15.43 22.36
N TRP A 804 11.69 15.86 21.27
CA TRP A 804 10.43 15.28 20.83
C TRP A 804 10.57 13.82 20.38
N TYR A 805 11.64 13.45 19.67
CA TYR A 805 11.89 12.04 19.35
C TYR A 805 12.11 11.18 20.60
N ALA A 806 12.89 11.65 21.57
CA ALA A 806 13.04 10.92 22.83
C ALA A 806 11.72 10.83 23.62
N SER A 807 10.88 11.87 23.60
CA SER A 807 9.52 11.80 24.15
C SER A 807 8.67 10.78 23.39
N MET A 808 8.64 10.81 22.06
CA MET A 808 7.91 9.86 21.21
C MET A 808 8.28 8.41 21.52
N TYR A 809 9.56 8.10 21.68
CA TYR A 809 10.04 6.77 22.04
C TYR A 809 9.66 6.38 23.49
N ALA A 810 9.68 7.34 24.41
CA ALA A 810 9.33 7.13 25.81
C ALA A 810 7.81 6.99 26.07
N LEU A 811 6.96 7.69 25.31
CA LEU A 811 5.49 7.54 25.35
C LEU A 811 5.08 6.07 25.06
N PRO A 812 3.87 5.63 25.45
CA PRO A 812 3.29 4.37 25.00
C PRO A 812 3.21 4.23 23.47
N ASN A 813 2.65 3.11 23.01
CA ASN A 813 2.39 2.81 21.59
C ASN A 813 3.67 2.59 20.74
N LYS A 814 3.54 1.96 19.57
CA LYS A 814 4.66 1.57 18.69
C LYS A 814 5.21 2.76 17.88
N LYS A 815 6.40 2.65 17.28
CA LYS A 815 7.14 3.80 16.71
C LYS A 815 7.29 3.68 15.18
N LEU A 816 7.10 4.75 14.43
CA LEU A 816 7.40 4.81 12.98
C LEU A 816 8.07 6.14 12.60
N LEU A 817 9.21 6.07 11.92
CA LEU A 817 9.95 7.22 11.38
C LEU A 817 10.18 7.03 9.87
N PHE A 818 9.85 8.03 9.06
CA PHE A 818 10.20 8.05 7.64
C PHE A 818 11.67 8.39 7.40
N MET A 819 12.23 7.81 6.35
CA MET A 819 13.60 8.05 5.91
C MET A 819 13.92 9.55 5.68
N GLY A 820 15.10 9.97 6.12
CA GLY A 820 15.51 11.38 6.15
C GLY A 820 15.07 12.13 7.42
N THR A 821 14.10 11.63 8.18
CA THR A 821 13.68 12.26 9.45
C THR A 821 14.62 11.93 10.60
N GLU A 822 15.29 10.78 10.55
CA GLU A 822 16.19 10.24 11.59
C GLU A 822 17.52 11.00 11.68
N PHE A 823 18.03 11.52 10.56
CA PHE A 823 19.17 12.44 10.53
C PHE A 823 18.75 13.91 10.33
N ALA A 824 17.46 14.20 10.46
CA ALA A 824 16.89 15.55 10.39
C ALA A 824 17.29 16.30 9.11
N GLN A 825 16.94 15.77 7.94
CA GLN A 825 17.16 16.40 6.64
C GLN A 825 16.56 17.82 6.59
N ASP A 826 17.29 18.77 5.99
CA ASP A 826 16.87 20.18 5.89
C ASP A 826 15.85 20.44 4.75
N ARG A 827 15.88 19.64 3.67
CA ARG A 827 14.94 19.71 2.54
C ARG A 827 13.73 18.79 2.75
N GLU A 828 12.58 19.22 2.23
CA GLU A 828 11.41 18.36 2.03
C GLU A 828 11.79 17.11 1.22
N TRP A 829 11.10 15.99 1.48
CA TRP A 829 11.26 14.78 0.70
C TRP A 829 10.70 14.95 -0.72
N ASN A 830 11.40 14.35 -1.67
CA ASN A 830 11.08 14.36 -3.10
C ASN A 830 11.44 12.97 -3.67
N SER A 831 10.47 12.29 -4.28
CA SER A 831 10.60 10.94 -4.87
C SER A 831 11.58 10.86 -6.05
N ASN A 832 11.85 11.99 -6.70
CA ASN A 832 12.63 12.05 -7.93
C ASN A 832 14.16 12.15 -7.71
N ILE A 833 14.63 12.21 -6.45
CA ILE A 833 16.05 12.37 -6.08
C ILE A 833 16.41 11.54 -4.83
N SER A 834 17.72 11.39 -4.54
CA SER A 834 18.18 10.82 -3.27
C SER A 834 17.85 11.70 -2.06
N LEU A 835 17.80 11.08 -0.89
CA LEU A 835 18.01 11.77 0.39
C LEU A 835 19.37 12.47 0.45
N ASP A 836 19.46 13.55 1.24
CA ASP A 836 20.65 14.40 1.37
C ASP A 836 21.71 13.80 2.32
N TRP A 837 22.21 12.60 1.98
CA TRP A 837 23.18 11.83 2.79
C TRP A 837 24.44 12.61 3.21
N HIS A 838 24.86 13.60 2.41
CA HIS A 838 25.99 14.49 2.71
C HIS A 838 25.81 15.31 3.99
N LEU A 839 24.57 15.51 4.48
CA LEU A 839 24.31 16.21 5.74
C LEU A 839 24.94 15.48 6.96
N LEU A 840 25.21 14.18 6.87
CA LEU A 840 25.90 13.41 7.92
C LEU A 840 27.37 13.82 8.12
N GLU A 841 27.95 14.66 7.26
CA GLU A 841 29.24 15.32 7.51
C GLU A 841 29.15 16.33 8.68
N ASN A 842 27.97 16.89 8.93
CA ASN A 842 27.69 17.87 9.98
C ASN A 842 27.23 17.20 11.29
N GLN A 843 27.82 17.63 12.42
CA GLN A 843 27.59 17.09 13.76
C GLN A 843 26.12 17.11 14.20
N MET A 844 25.31 18.09 13.79
CA MET A 844 23.91 18.19 14.25
C MET A 844 23.02 17.10 13.65
N HIS A 845 23.19 16.79 12.36
CA HIS A 845 22.49 15.69 11.69
C HIS A 845 22.99 14.34 12.18
N ARG A 846 24.32 14.14 12.24
CA ARG A 846 24.95 12.91 12.76
C ARG A 846 24.58 12.66 14.22
N GLY A 847 24.51 13.69 15.04
CA GLY A 847 24.09 13.63 16.45
C GLY A 847 22.61 13.28 16.62
N THR A 848 21.76 13.70 15.68
CA THR A 848 20.34 13.30 15.67
C THR A 848 20.19 11.83 15.23
N GLN A 849 20.93 11.40 14.21
CA GLN A 849 21.00 9.99 13.81
C GLN A 849 21.56 9.10 14.93
N GLY A 850 22.59 9.57 15.64
CA GLY A 850 23.12 8.93 16.86
C GLY A 850 22.04 8.74 17.92
N LEU A 851 21.28 9.79 18.22
CA LEU A 851 20.16 9.71 19.15
C LEU A 851 19.09 8.70 18.71
N ILE A 852 18.73 8.62 17.42
CA ILE A 852 17.74 7.63 16.96
C ILE A 852 18.27 6.19 17.13
N ARG A 853 19.55 5.94 16.85
CA ARG A 853 20.19 4.64 17.10
C ARG A 853 20.17 4.26 18.58
N ASP A 854 20.52 5.19 19.46
CA ASP A 854 20.52 4.96 20.91
C ASP A 854 19.09 4.85 21.48
N LEU A 855 18.11 5.54 20.90
CA LEU A 855 16.69 5.40 21.23
C LEU A 855 16.10 4.06 20.80
N ASN A 856 16.40 3.60 19.59
CA ASN A 856 16.04 2.25 19.13
C ASN A 856 16.64 1.19 20.07
N LYS A 857 17.93 1.31 20.40
CA LYS A 857 18.59 0.42 21.36
C LYS A 857 17.91 0.44 22.73
N LEU A 858 17.65 1.62 23.29
CA LEU A 858 16.95 1.77 24.58
C LEU A 858 15.53 1.17 24.55
N TYR A 859 14.81 1.34 23.44
CA TYR A 859 13.46 0.81 23.22
C TYR A 859 13.45 -0.73 23.14
N VAL A 860 14.49 -1.35 22.59
CA VAL A 860 14.65 -2.82 22.56
C VAL A 860 15.16 -3.37 23.90
N ASP A 861 16.16 -2.73 24.52
CA ASP A 861 16.81 -3.23 25.74
C ASP A 861 15.97 -3.04 27.03
N ASN A 862 15.00 -2.12 27.05
CA ASN A 862 14.25 -1.78 28.26
C ASN A 862 12.73 -2.10 28.15
N PRO A 863 12.26 -3.24 28.71
CA PRO A 863 10.89 -3.71 28.50
C PRO A 863 9.79 -2.79 29.02
N ALA A 864 10.11 -1.89 29.97
CA ALA A 864 9.19 -0.87 30.44
C ALA A 864 8.67 0.06 29.32
N LEU A 865 9.43 0.18 28.22
CA LEU A 865 9.04 0.98 27.06
C LEU A 865 8.09 0.27 26.10
N HIS A 866 7.93 -1.06 26.16
CA HIS A 866 7.19 -1.82 25.14
C HIS A 866 6.24 -2.93 25.61
N GLU A 867 6.43 -3.55 26.78
CA GLU A 867 5.60 -4.69 27.25
C GLU A 867 4.12 -4.33 27.42
N SER A 868 3.87 -3.11 27.90
CA SER A 868 2.55 -2.58 28.26
C SER A 868 2.14 -1.38 27.39
N ASP A 869 2.59 -1.34 26.13
CA ASP A 869 2.27 -0.25 25.18
C ASP A 869 0.78 -0.10 24.84
N ALA A 870 -0.03 -1.10 25.20
CA ALA A 870 -1.48 -1.16 25.00
C ALA A 870 -2.25 -1.44 26.32
N ASP A 871 -1.61 -1.22 27.48
CA ASP A 871 -2.23 -1.35 28.80
C ASP A 871 -1.97 -0.08 29.62
N PRO A 872 -3.01 0.64 30.10
CA PRO A 872 -2.86 1.79 30.99
C PRO A 872 -1.98 1.53 32.22
N SER A 873 -1.85 0.29 32.69
CA SER A 873 -0.97 -0.07 33.81
C SER A 873 0.52 0.19 33.56
N GLY A 874 0.93 0.28 32.27
CA GLY A 874 2.29 0.54 31.82
C GLY A 874 2.73 2.02 31.84
N PHE A 875 1.83 2.94 32.22
CA PHE A 875 2.07 4.39 32.17
C PHE A 875 1.48 5.08 33.42
N GLU A 876 2.14 6.14 33.89
CA GLU A 876 1.59 6.98 34.96
C GLU A 876 2.16 8.40 34.88
N TRP A 877 1.31 9.44 34.84
CA TRP A 877 1.79 10.82 34.92
C TRP A 877 2.43 11.08 36.30
N ILE A 878 3.51 11.87 36.33
CA ILE A 878 4.07 12.46 37.54
C ILE A 878 3.55 13.90 37.66
N ASP A 879 3.77 14.71 36.62
CA ASP A 879 3.16 16.02 36.49
C ASP A 879 2.93 16.41 35.01
N THR A 880 1.84 17.15 34.81
CA THR A 880 1.45 17.82 33.55
C THR A 880 1.01 19.27 33.76
N ALA A 881 1.07 19.79 34.99
CA ALA A 881 0.49 21.06 35.38
C ALA A 881 1.47 22.24 35.28
N ASP A 882 2.78 22.02 35.20
CA ASP A 882 3.77 23.09 34.97
C ASP A 882 3.80 23.57 33.50
N ASP A 883 2.67 24.16 33.09
CA ASP A 883 2.48 24.78 31.77
C ASP A 883 3.39 25.99 31.59
N ASP A 884 3.48 26.84 32.62
CA ASP A 884 4.34 28.03 32.71
C ASP A 884 5.82 27.71 32.42
N SER A 885 6.24 26.47 32.75
CA SER A 885 7.56 25.95 32.40
C SER A 885 7.60 25.09 31.15
N SER A 886 6.45 24.68 30.62
CA SER A 886 6.30 23.74 29.51
C SER A 886 7.13 22.46 29.74
N VAL A 887 6.94 21.90 30.94
CA VAL A 887 7.48 20.61 31.37
C VAL A 887 6.34 19.58 31.39
N ILE A 888 6.66 18.33 31.06
CA ILE A 888 5.85 17.16 31.41
C ILE A 888 6.76 16.10 32.02
N SER A 889 6.22 15.29 32.93
CA SER A 889 6.95 14.16 33.50
C SER A 889 6.05 12.96 33.77
N PHE A 890 6.55 11.76 33.48
CA PHE A 890 5.79 10.51 33.58
C PHE A 890 6.68 9.31 33.91
N LEU A 891 6.04 8.21 34.27
CA LEU A 891 6.61 6.89 34.50
C LEU A 891 6.20 5.94 33.38
N ARG A 892 7.14 5.11 32.94
CA ARG A 892 6.88 3.89 32.14
C ARG A 892 7.22 2.67 32.97
N PHE A 893 6.40 1.63 32.93
CA PHE A 893 6.57 0.42 33.75
C PHE A 893 6.66 -0.86 32.92
N THR A 894 7.42 -1.84 33.42
CA THR A 894 7.27 -3.25 33.00
C THR A 894 5.90 -3.79 33.40
N LYS A 895 5.49 -4.92 32.81
CA LYS A 895 4.18 -5.54 33.04
C LYS A 895 3.94 -5.99 34.49
N ASP A 896 5.00 -6.33 35.20
CA ASP A 896 4.98 -6.62 36.64
C ASP A 896 5.14 -5.37 37.54
N ARG A 897 5.36 -4.20 36.93
CA ARG A 897 5.73 -2.92 37.55
C ARG A 897 6.97 -2.98 38.46
N ALA A 898 7.81 -4.02 38.34
CA ALA A 898 9.04 -4.18 39.12
C ALA A 898 10.20 -3.31 38.62
N ARG A 899 10.20 -2.91 37.35
CA ARG A 899 11.09 -1.88 36.78
C ARG A 899 10.27 -0.74 36.20
N PHE A 900 10.85 0.45 36.23
CA PHE A 900 10.25 1.64 35.65
C PHE A 900 11.33 2.65 35.22
N LEU A 901 10.94 3.52 34.30
CA LEU A 901 11.72 4.67 33.85
C LEU A 901 11.01 5.95 34.26
N VAL A 902 11.77 6.93 34.75
CA VAL A 902 11.32 8.30 35.01
C VAL A 902 11.67 9.14 33.77
N VAL A 903 10.66 9.73 33.14
CA VAL A 903 10.81 10.53 31.92
C VAL A 903 10.44 11.97 32.24
N VAL A 904 11.31 12.92 31.86
CA VAL A 904 11.07 14.35 32.03
C VAL A 904 11.40 15.06 30.72
N THR A 905 10.41 15.77 30.16
CA THR A 905 10.55 16.53 28.91
C THR A 905 10.33 18.00 29.20
N HIS A 906 11.30 18.85 28.82
CA HIS A 906 11.30 20.29 29.04
C HIS A 906 11.56 21.04 27.73
N ILE A 907 10.59 21.84 27.27
CA ILE A 907 10.56 22.33 25.89
C ILE A 907 10.67 23.88 25.81
N THR A 908 11.56 24.47 26.61
CA THR A 908 11.87 25.92 26.61
C THR A 908 13.39 26.18 26.59
N PRO A 909 13.86 27.39 26.22
CA PRO A 909 15.29 27.71 26.15
C PRO A 909 15.96 28.00 27.51
N ALA A 910 15.24 27.90 28.63
CA ALA A 910 15.83 28.08 29.95
C ALA A 910 16.61 26.82 30.39
N VAL A 911 17.64 26.97 31.21
CA VAL A 911 18.17 25.84 32.01
C VAL A 911 17.47 25.88 33.37
N ARG A 912 16.84 24.78 33.78
CA ARG A 912 16.13 24.70 35.07
C ARG A 912 16.95 23.89 36.06
N ARG A 913 17.74 24.60 36.86
CA ARG A 913 18.43 24.02 38.03
C ARG A 913 17.42 23.76 39.14
N ASP A 914 17.80 22.84 40.03
CA ASP A 914 17.08 22.52 41.26
C ASP A 914 15.60 22.11 41.05
N TYR A 915 15.28 21.58 39.86
CA TYR A 915 13.93 21.18 39.48
C TYR A 915 13.58 19.84 40.12
N ARG A 916 12.49 19.79 40.90
CA ARG A 916 12.12 18.63 41.71
C ARG A 916 11.09 17.74 41.02
N ILE A 917 11.34 16.43 40.99
CA ILE A 917 10.46 15.41 40.41
C ILE A 917 10.13 14.37 41.49
N GLY A 918 8.84 14.19 41.80
CA GLY A 918 8.39 13.09 42.66
C GLY A 918 8.61 11.72 42.02
N VAL A 919 9.25 10.80 42.75
CA VAL A 919 9.58 9.44 42.29
C VAL A 919 9.01 8.37 43.24
N PRO A 920 8.70 7.15 42.76
CA PRO A 920 7.97 6.16 43.56
C PRO A 920 8.83 5.40 44.58
N GLN A 921 10.16 5.43 44.48
CA GLN A 921 11.08 4.66 45.34
C GLN A 921 12.31 5.50 45.73
N PRO A 922 12.93 5.25 46.90
CA PRO A 922 14.25 5.78 47.26
C PRO A 922 15.36 5.16 46.39
N GLY A 923 16.59 5.66 46.52
CA GLY A 923 17.78 5.14 45.82
C GLY A 923 18.35 6.14 44.80
N ARG A 924 19.28 5.67 43.96
CA ARG A 924 19.93 6.50 42.93
C ARG A 924 19.25 6.32 41.58
N TYR A 925 18.80 7.42 40.97
CA TYR A 925 18.28 7.45 39.62
C TYR A 925 19.39 7.85 38.65
N ARG A 926 19.87 6.90 37.85
CA ARG A 926 20.90 7.11 36.84
C ARG A 926 20.28 7.65 35.56
N GLU A 927 20.93 8.67 34.99
CA GLU A 927 20.59 9.22 33.68
C GLU A 927 20.91 8.16 32.61
N VAL A 928 19.87 7.62 31.94
CA VAL A 928 20.02 6.62 30.86
C VAL A 928 19.97 7.25 29.47
N LEU A 929 19.34 8.42 29.36
CA LEU A 929 19.35 9.25 28.16
C LEU A 929 19.20 10.72 28.54
N ASN A 930 19.94 11.58 27.84
CA ASN A 930 19.77 13.03 27.89
C ASN A 930 20.01 13.60 26.49
N THR A 931 18.98 14.18 25.88
CA THR A 931 19.04 14.70 24.49
C THR A 931 19.85 15.99 24.33
N ASP A 932 20.36 16.56 25.43
CA ASP A 932 21.30 17.68 25.44
C ASP A 932 22.78 17.25 25.54
N ALA A 933 23.08 15.95 25.58
CA ALA A 933 24.47 15.48 25.59
C ALA A 933 25.25 15.94 24.34
N GLU A 934 26.54 16.28 24.50
CA GLU A 934 27.41 16.81 23.45
C GLU A 934 27.50 15.88 22.23
N VAL A 935 27.46 14.56 22.46
CA VAL A 935 27.46 13.52 21.42
C VAL A 935 26.29 13.63 20.44
N TYR A 936 25.16 14.20 20.86
CA TYR A 936 23.99 14.45 20.01
C TYR A 936 23.95 15.88 19.44
N GLY A 937 24.95 16.72 19.75
CA GLY A 937 24.96 18.15 19.42
C GLY A 937 24.13 19.01 20.39
N GLY A 938 24.12 18.68 21.68
CA GLY A 938 23.53 19.52 22.73
C GLY A 938 24.57 20.37 23.50
N GLY A 939 24.09 21.15 24.47
CA GLY A 939 24.87 22.03 25.35
C GLY A 939 25.45 21.34 26.59
N ASN A 940 25.33 20.02 26.66
CA ASN A 940 25.82 19.13 27.71
C ASN A 940 25.43 19.55 29.14
N GLN A 941 24.25 20.16 29.30
CA GLN A 941 23.64 20.33 30.62
C GLN A 941 23.01 19.01 31.07
N GLY A 942 22.91 18.78 32.38
CA GLY A 942 22.35 17.56 32.96
C GLY A 942 22.67 17.47 34.44
N SER A 943 22.41 16.31 35.05
CA SER A 943 22.62 16.11 36.49
C SER A 943 23.84 15.21 36.77
N GLU A 944 24.97 15.45 36.10
CA GLU A 944 26.23 14.68 36.27
C GLU A 944 26.06 13.14 36.20
N GLY A 945 25.09 12.67 35.40
CA GLY A 945 24.78 11.26 35.22
C GLY A 945 23.71 10.68 36.16
N GLY A 946 23.07 11.48 37.01
CA GLY A 946 21.89 11.05 37.79
C GLY A 946 21.64 11.84 39.07
N ALA A 947 20.58 11.48 39.80
CA ALA A 947 20.24 12.10 41.07
C ALA A 947 19.82 11.06 42.12
N THR A 948 20.18 11.27 43.38
CA THR A 948 19.71 10.44 44.50
C THR A 948 18.36 10.96 44.98
N ALA A 949 17.42 10.06 45.24
CA ALA A 949 16.10 10.41 45.75
C ALA A 949 16.16 10.78 47.24
N GLU A 950 15.66 11.97 47.56
CA GLU A 950 15.49 12.49 48.91
C GLU A 950 14.09 12.13 49.44
N GLN A 951 13.95 11.92 50.75
CA GLN A 951 12.63 11.79 51.39
C GLN A 951 11.96 13.17 51.53
N HIS A 952 11.54 13.72 50.40
CA HIS A 952 10.90 15.02 50.27
C HIS A 952 9.64 14.87 49.42
N TRP A 953 8.47 15.16 50.00
CA TRP A 953 7.17 15.01 49.33
C TRP A 953 7.07 15.93 48.10
N ALA A 954 6.80 15.37 46.92
CA ALA A 954 6.56 16.11 45.69
C ALA A 954 5.70 15.29 44.71
N HIS A 955 4.85 15.96 43.92
CA HIS A 955 3.97 15.33 42.92
C HIS A 955 3.19 14.10 43.47
N GLY A 956 2.75 14.19 44.73
CA GLY A 956 2.01 13.13 45.44
C GLY A 956 2.86 11.99 46.03
N ARG A 957 4.18 11.98 45.83
CA ARG A 957 5.08 10.86 46.21
C ARG A 957 6.03 11.25 47.34
N GLU A 958 6.31 10.31 48.25
CA GLU A 958 7.15 10.51 49.46
C GLU A 958 8.61 10.85 49.15
N HIS A 959 9.10 10.41 48.00
CA HIS A 959 10.47 10.62 47.55
C HIS A 959 10.51 11.54 46.33
N SER A 960 11.57 12.32 46.19
CA SER A 960 11.80 13.14 45.00
C SER A 960 13.28 13.29 44.67
N ILE A 961 13.59 13.35 43.38
CA ILE A 961 14.92 13.72 42.87
C ILE A 961 14.95 15.21 42.53
N CYS A 962 16.14 15.81 42.66
CA CYS A 962 16.42 17.18 42.26
C CYS A 962 17.33 17.14 41.03
N LEU A 963 16.92 17.80 39.94
CA LEU A 963 17.56 17.71 38.62
C LEU A 963 17.92 19.10 38.08
N THR A 964 18.97 19.15 37.26
CA THR A 964 19.13 20.23 36.28
C THR A 964 18.52 19.77 34.95
N LEU A 965 17.34 20.30 34.60
CA LEU A 965 16.72 20.05 33.29
C LEU A 965 17.39 20.94 32.22
N PRO A 966 17.92 20.37 31.13
CA PRO A 966 18.49 21.13 30.03
C PRO A 966 17.44 21.94 29.25
N PRO A 967 17.86 22.87 28.38
CA PRO A 967 16.96 23.61 27.49
C PRO A 967 16.59 22.75 26.28
N TYR A 968 15.29 22.67 25.95
CA TYR A 968 14.77 21.84 24.87
C TYR A 968 15.27 20.38 24.91
N ALA A 969 15.02 19.67 26.01
CA ALA A 969 15.52 18.31 26.21
C ALA A 969 14.51 17.35 26.83
N THR A 970 14.72 16.07 26.55
CA THR A 970 14.14 14.96 27.30
C THR A 970 15.25 14.24 28.03
N VAL A 971 15.03 14.01 29.33
CA VAL A 971 15.89 13.22 30.21
C VAL A 971 15.11 11.98 30.62
N ILE A 972 15.74 10.82 30.50
CA ILE A 972 15.20 9.53 30.96
C ILE A 972 16.14 9.01 32.04
N LEU A 973 15.58 8.63 33.18
CA LEU A 973 16.32 8.03 34.29
C LEU A 973 15.76 6.65 34.65
N GLU A 974 16.64 5.77 35.11
CA GLU A 974 16.32 4.45 35.66
C GLU A 974 16.81 4.39 37.10
N LEU A 975 16.07 3.71 37.99
CA LEU A 975 16.56 3.40 39.32
C LEU A 975 17.71 2.39 39.22
N ASP A 976 18.89 2.74 39.70
CA ASP A 976 20.01 1.82 39.81
C ASP A 976 19.59 0.65 40.71
N LYS A 977 19.80 -0.59 40.25
CA LYS A 977 19.58 -1.77 41.08
C LYS A 977 20.59 -1.75 42.22
N GLU A 978 20.13 -1.81 43.46
CA GLU A 978 21.00 -2.10 44.59
C GLU A 978 21.65 -3.47 44.38
N GLU A 979 22.98 -3.51 44.24
CA GLU A 979 23.71 -4.75 44.45
C GLU A 979 23.50 -5.17 45.91
N ASN A 980 23.08 -6.41 46.14
CA ASN A 980 22.89 -6.97 47.49
C ASN A 980 24.25 -7.18 48.20
N GLN A 981 24.88 -6.08 48.62
CA GLN A 981 26.10 -6.09 49.43
C GLN A 981 25.80 -6.42 50.89
N GLU A 982 25.23 -7.60 51.16
CA GLU A 982 25.36 -8.27 52.48
C GLU A 982 25.01 -9.78 52.45
N GLU A 983 25.65 -10.56 51.56
CA GLU A 983 25.95 -11.96 51.94
C GLU A 983 26.93 -11.92 53.13
N LYS A 984 26.36 -11.97 54.34
CA LYS A 984 27.13 -12.06 55.58
C LYS A 984 27.90 -13.37 55.62
N LYS A 985 29.17 -13.31 55.19
CA LYS A 985 30.18 -14.29 55.59
C LYS A 985 30.13 -14.41 57.11
N PRO A 986 29.88 -15.61 57.67
CA PRO A 986 30.04 -15.79 59.10
C PRO A 986 31.51 -15.59 59.45
N GLU A 987 31.78 -14.68 60.40
CA GLU A 987 33.08 -14.64 61.06
C GLU A 987 33.29 -15.92 61.89
N LYS A 988 34.56 -16.24 62.17
CA LYS A 988 34.99 -17.54 62.72
C LYS A 988 34.81 -17.66 64.23
#